data_AF-A0A517QMK9-F1
#
_entry.id   AF-A0A517QMK9-F1
#
_cell.length_a   1.000
_cell.length_b   1.000
_cell.length_c   1.000
_cell.angle_alpha   90.00
_cell.angle_beta   90.00
_cell.angle_gamma   90.00
#
_symmetry.space_group_name_H-M   'P 1'
#
loop_
_entity.id
_entity.type
_entity.pdbx_description
1 polymer ?
#
loop_
_entity_poly.entity_id
_entity_poly.type
_entity_poly.pdbx_seq_one_letter_code
_entity_poly.pdbx_strand_id
1 'polypeptide(L)'
;MTKPAVLNPEDLPEEFGRYKISKRLGKGGMGAVYRAWDPALEREVALKVPFLKQNDSTFIARFQREARSAAAVQHSGICAIYDVGEYGGVPFFTMQFVQGESLADLLERGEPLVPEMVVKICYELASAVQSAHEQGVLHRDLKPSNIMLDLAGNPRILDFGLSRRMDSDENLTATGQLMGTPAYMSPEQARGSHGEIGPQTDIFSLGVIFYEMLTGKRPFEGDSLPALLLSIIATNPKPPSELRPGLDKKLDAICLKAIAKKPKKRYATAGALATDLAAVQADLSLPSFKLSSRQSRMMGIAAGSLILILLLMTFFLNGNRGPDETLAQNSTANASENNAAGNNAVGKSSEDNNRARPPESHLASHQGGTSNVDTPDSSPATSDKTDSTSGEQKTSLPTRPNDDLAVAAITALTKYCYDCHGLDFAVPGFDVKDRRSLIAQADEDSEPYIRVGDPEHSLLWERVGLNEDMPPSDSPQPTSQERQLIAKWISEGAPFPALQSRPHITQNEALESIKVYLLQQPSADRRYQRFFTLLNLHNSSDMGSEGLNRSRAALSKVVNSLSWSKEIVIPHVIDEAGTVMAIDIRDVGWTLDQWEEILKYYPYGIRPATDDPSSANARQIAEESGTQISTVRLDWFIVTASQPPLYEHILGLPHDVAELERKLNVNVIENFLNGRVQRAAFLTSGVSDQNRLVDRHDALYGAYWKSYDFVRNDETGDLMRFPLGPQFHGNPYEKHAFEQDGGEMIFNLPNGLQAYLLTDAKGRQIPEGPIQVVSDAAKSSGSNVVVNGISCMFCHREGMIDFEDQIRTGTALKGEALEKTKQLFVPKDEMQKALNNDRERFMAALHQAVLPLLEKSPEDSWPELVNFVTRRYLRDLTLEDLAVELGYENVTEFENVIRPRMQFDADLERLGVKPVLNGGRIPRSIWSEINIPTRFQEMSRQLRGSIPLTVF
;
A
#
# COMPACT_ATOMS: atom_id res chain seq x y z
N MET A 1 -6.15 48.18 4.68
CA MET A 1 -6.91 47.57 3.57
C MET A 1 -7.64 46.37 4.11
N THR A 2 -8.91 46.17 3.77
CA THR A 2 -9.63 44.91 4.03
C THR A 2 -9.02 43.79 3.19
N LYS A 3 -8.92 42.57 3.74
CA LYS A 3 -8.62 41.39 2.90
C LYS A 3 -9.75 41.25 1.86
N PRO A 4 -9.45 40.87 0.59
CA PRO A 4 -10.50 40.46 -0.33
C PRO A 4 -11.24 39.25 0.26
N ALA A 5 -12.55 39.18 0.02
CA ALA A 5 -13.31 37.99 0.37
C ALA A 5 -12.84 36.80 -0.49
N VAL A 6 -12.57 35.65 0.14
CA VAL A 6 -12.27 34.41 -0.58
C VAL A 6 -13.52 34.01 -1.37
N LEU A 7 -13.38 33.82 -2.68
CA LEU A 7 -14.51 33.40 -3.53
C LEU A 7 -14.95 31.99 -3.16
N ASN A 8 -16.26 31.74 -3.14
CA ASN A 8 -16.80 30.40 -2.92
C ASN A 8 -16.72 29.59 -4.22
N PRO A 9 -15.99 28.45 -4.28
CA PRO A 9 -15.93 27.61 -5.48
C PRO A 9 -17.27 26.94 -5.83
N GLU A 10 -18.20 26.84 -4.87
CA GLU A 10 -19.51 26.21 -5.11
C GLU A 10 -20.46 27.06 -5.96
N ASP A 11 -20.37 28.39 -5.86
CA ASP A 11 -21.22 29.35 -6.57
C ASP A 11 -20.36 30.55 -7.03
N LEU A 12 -19.84 30.47 -8.27
CA LEU A 12 -19.04 31.52 -8.87
C LEU A 12 -19.89 32.75 -9.27
N PRO A 13 -19.32 33.97 -9.24
CA PRO A 13 -19.96 35.17 -9.81
C PRO A 13 -20.13 35.08 -11.33
N GLU A 14 -21.01 35.92 -11.89
CA GLU A 14 -21.24 36.02 -13.35
C GLU A 14 -19.97 36.35 -14.15
N GLU A 15 -19.02 37.10 -13.56
CA GLU A 15 -17.70 37.35 -14.12
C GLU A 15 -16.61 36.79 -13.20
N PHE A 16 -15.89 35.76 -13.67
CA PHE A 16 -14.82 35.08 -12.94
C PHE A 16 -13.51 35.18 -13.75
N GLY A 17 -12.58 36.02 -13.27
CA GLY A 17 -11.39 36.37 -14.04
C GLY A 17 -11.77 37.11 -15.32
N ARG A 18 -11.42 36.55 -16.49
CA ARG A 18 -11.90 37.05 -17.79
C ARG A 18 -13.18 36.37 -18.29
N TYR A 19 -13.63 35.30 -17.64
CA TYR A 19 -14.69 34.43 -18.14
C TYR A 19 -16.06 34.88 -17.66
N LYS A 20 -17.06 34.84 -18.56
CA LYS A 20 -18.45 35.08 -18.20
C LYS A 20 -19.16 33.75 -17.95
N ILE A 21 -19.52 33.49 -16.70
CA ILE A 21 -20.17 32.24 -16.25
C ILE A 21 -21.64 32.26 -16.68
N SER A 22 -22.07 31.25 -17.44
CA SER A 22 -23.44 31.19 -17.98
C SER A 22 -24.36 30.19 -17.27
N LYS A 23 -23.82 29.04 -16.82
CA LYS A 23 -24.57 27.98 -16.13
C LYS A 23 -23.62 26.98 -15.48
N ARG A 24 -23.91 26.47 -14.28
CA ARG A 24 -23.27 25.27 -13.73
C ARG A 24 -23.71 24.02 -14.51
N LEU A 25 -22.76 23.30 -15.10
CA LEU A 25 -22.97 22.07 -15.86
C LEU A 25 -23.08 20.85 -14.94
N GLY A 26 -22.28 20.80 -13.88
CA GLY A 26 -22.30 19.70 -12.91
C GLY A 26 -21.60 20.03 -11.59
N LYS A 27 -21.87 19.21 -10.56
CA LYS A 27 -21.20 19.19 -9.26
C LYS A 27 -20.90 17.72 -8.94
N GLY A 28 -19.67 17.41 -8.54
CA GLY A 28 -19.23 16.06 -8.20
C GLY A 28 -17.99 16.07 -7.31
N GLY A 29 -17.38 14.91 -7.11
CA GLY A 29 -16.30 14.68 -6.15
C GLY A 29 -15.31 15.80 -5.95
N MET A 30 -14.50 16.03 -6.97
CA MET A 30 -13.36 16.93 -6.91
C MET A 30 -13.68 18.36 -7.37
N GLY A 31 -14.96 18.76 -7.52
CA GLY A 31 -15.31 20.13 -7.93
C GLY A 31 -16.66 20.35 -8.63
N ALA A 32 -16.84 21.58 -9.09
CA ALA A 32 -17.92 22.04 -9.96
C ALA A 32 -17.40 22.36 -11.37
N VAL A 33 -18.25 22.13 -12.38
CA VAL A 33 -17.97 22.49 -13.78
C VAL A 33 -19.03 23.48 -14.26
N TYR A 34 -18.61 24.53 -14.96
CA TYR A 34 -19.44 25.62 -15.46
C TYR A 34 -19.27 25.82 -16.96
N ARG A 35 -20.34 26.16 -17.68
CA ARG A 35 -20.25 26.66 -19.06
C ARG A 35 -19.95 28.15 -18.99
N ALA A 36 -18.85 28.57 -19.59
CA ALA A 36 -18.43 29.98 -19.61
C ALA A 36 -18.10 30.45 -21.03
N TRP A 37 -18.18 31.76 -21.25
CA TRP A 37 -17.66 32.42 -22.43
C TRP A 37 -16.28 33.00 -22.13
N ASP A 38 -15.30 32.72 -22.99
CA ASP A 38 -13.99 33.37 -22.99
C ASP A 38 -14.00 34.52 -24.03
N PRO A 39 -14.16 35.79 -23.60
CA PRO A 39 -14.24 36.93 -24.51
C PRO A 39 -12.90 37.29 -25.15
N ALA A 40 -11.76 36.78 -24.65
CA ALA A 40 -10.45 37.02 -25.25
C ALA A 40 -10.18 36.13 -26.47
N LEU A 41 -10.94 35.02 -26.60
CA LEU A 41 -10.78 34.00 -27.65
C LEU A 41 -12.11 33.66 -28.33
N GLU A 42 -13.13 34.50 -28.13
CA GLU A 42 -14.50 34.43 -28.68
C GLU A 42 -15.11 33.02 -28.74
N ARG A 43 -15.04 32.28 -27.62
CA ARG A 43 -15.46 30.86 -27.57
C ARG A 43 -16.11 30.45 -26.25
N GLU A 44 -16.96 29.43 -26.33
CA GLU A 44 -17.46 28.73 -25.15
C GLU A 44 -16.45 27.70 -24.62
N VAL A 45 -16.37 27.60 -23.30
CA VAL A 45 -15.48 26.68 -22.58
C VAL A 45 -16.23 26.00 -21.42
N ALA A 46 -15.80 24.80 -21.06
CA ALA A 46 -16.12 24.21 -19.76
C ALA A 46 -15.03 24.61 -18.76
N LEU A 47 -15.39 25.36 -17.72
CA LEU A 47 -14.50 25.84 -16.67
C LEU A 47 -14.70 24.96 -15.42
N LYS A 48 -13.65 24.26 -14.97
CA LYS A 48 -13.68 23.41 -13.78
C LYS A 48 -12.98 24.11 -12.61
N VAL A 49 -13.64 24.11 -11.45
CA VAL A 49 -13.14 24.63 -10.18
C VAL A 49 -13.24 23.53 -9.12
N PRO A 50 -12.17 23.25 -8.34
CA PRO A 50 -12.20 22.21 -7.33
C PRO A 50 -12.80 22.67 -5.99
N PHE A 51 -13.31 21.73 -5.21
CA PHE A 51 -13.78 22.00 -3.84
C PHE A 51 -12.63 21.95 -2.84
N LEU A 52 -12.08 23.12 -2.54
CA LEU A 52 -11.00 23.28 -1.56
C LEU A 52 -11.52 23.30 -0.12
N LYS A 53 -10.92 22.48 0.75
CA LYS A 53 -10.76 22.87 2.16
C LYS A 53 -9.70 23.99 2.22
N GLN A 54 -9.86 24.96 3.13
CA GLN A 54 -9.02 26.17 3.11
C GLN A 54 -7.51 25.86 3.28
N ASN A 55 -6.68 26.56 2.49
CA ASN A 55 -5.21 26.61 2.56
C ASN A 55 -4.42 25.33 2.23
N ASP A 56 -4.96 24.37 1.45
CA ASP A 56 -4.14 23.30 0.87
C ASP A 56 -3.42 23.77 -0.42
N SER A 57 -2.22 24.35 -0.25
CA SER A 57 -1.34 24.71 -1.37
C SER A 57 -0.81 23.51 -2.14
N THR A 58 -0.72 22.32 -1.53
CA THR A 58 -0.25 21.10 -2.18
C THR A 58 -1.28 20.58 -3.18
N PHE A 59 -2.57 20.67 -2.85
CA PHE A 59 -3.68 20.34 -3.74
C PHE A 59 -3.74 21.32 -4.91
N ILE A 60 -3.59 22.62 -4.66
CA ILE A 60 -3.56 23.65 -5.72
C ILE A 60 -2.42 23.38 -6.70
N ALA A 61 -1.21 23.10 -6.20
CA ALA A 61 -0.05 22.77 -7.02
C ALA A 61 -0.22 21.44 -7.79
N ARG A 62 -0.82 20.41 -7.16
CA ARG A 62 -1.17 19.14 -7.83
C ARG A 62 -2.15 19.35 -8.97
N PHE A 63 -3.29 20.00 -8.71
CA PHE A 63 -4.34 20.32 -9.69
C PHE A 63 -3.79 21.08 -10.89
N GLN A 64 -2.99 22.13 -10.66
CA GLN A 64 -2.36 22.88 -11.76
C GLN A 64 -1.32 22.06 -12.53
N ARG A 65 -0.54 21.20 -11.86
CA ARG A 65 0.43 20.32 -12.54
C ARG A 65 -0.26 19.26 -13.39
N GLU A 66 -1.30 18.62 -12.86
CA GLU A 66 -2.05 17.56 -13.54
C GLU A 66 -2.83 18.11 -14.74
N ALA A 67 -3.47 19.28 -14.61
CA ALA A 67 -4.09 19.97 -15.74
C ALA A 67 -3.06 20.37 -16.83
N ARG A 68 -1.84 20.76 -16.47
CA ARG A 68 -0.75 21.02 -17.43
C ARG A 68 -0.25 19.73 -18.11
N SER A 69 -0.15 18.62 -17.39
CA SER A 69 0.21 17.31 -17.99
C SER A 69 -0.87 16.81 -18.95
N ALA A 70 -2.15 16.95 -18.60
CA ALA A 70 -3.26 16.60 -19.50
C ALA A 70 -3.34 17.52 -20.73
N ALA A 71 -3.00 18.81 -20.59
CA ALA A 71 -2.97 19.78 -21.69
C ALA A 71 -1.92 19.48 -22.78
N ALA A 72 -0.94 18.61 -22.52
CA ALA A 72 0.01 18.15 -23.53
C ALA A 72 -0.65 17.22 -24.58
N VAL A 73 -1.68 16.47 -24.18
CA VAL A 73 -2.22 15.35 -24.98
C VAL A 73 -3.14 15.85 -26.10
N GLN A 74 -2.65 15.81 -27.33
CA GLN A 74 -3.40 16.21 -28.53
C GLN A 74 -3.96 14.99 -29.30
N HIS A 75 -5.24 14.67 -29.08
CA HIS A 75 -5.97 13.67 -29.87
C HIS A 75 -7.44 14.09 -30.02
N SER A 76 -8.09 13.74 -31.14
CA SER A 76 -9.49 14.15 -31.42
C SER A 76 -10.49 13.61 -30.39
N GLY A 77 -10.32 12.34 -29.97
CA GLY A 77 -11.12 11.71 -28.92
C GLY A 77 -10.83 12.18 -27.49
N ILE A 78 -10.07 13.26 -27.28
CA ILE A 78 -9.72 13.81 -25.96
C ILE A 78 -10.17 15.27 -25.89
N CYS A 79 -10.77 15.66 -24.76
CA CYS A 79 -11.18 17.02 -24.48
C CYS A 79 -9.96 17.92 -24.25
N ALA A 80 -9.70 18.84 -25.18
CA ALA A 80 -8.54 19.73 -25.09
C ALA A 80 -8.67 20.73 -23.93
N ILE A 81 -7.64 20.83 -23.09
CA ILE A 81 -7.49 21.89 -22.09
C ILE A 81 -6.98 23.17 -22.77
N TYR A 82 -7.53 24.31 -22.37
CA TYR A 82 -7.37 25.61 -23.02
C TYR A 82 -6.69 26.68 -22.15
N ASP A 83 -6.82 26.59 -20.83
CA ASP A 83 -6.20 27.50 -19.87
C ASP A 83 -6.13 26.85 -18.48
N VAL A 84 -5.14 27.21 -17.66
CA VAL A 84 -4.94 26.72 -16.28
C VAL A 84 -4.42 27.87 -15.43
N GLY A 85 -5.18 28.28 -14.40
CA GLY A 85 -4.84 29.48 -13.62
C GLY A 85 -5.50 29.53 -12.25
N GLU A 86 -5.52 30.74 -11.69
CA GLU A 86 -6.14 31.05 -10.40
C GLU A 86 -6.77 32.45 -10.45
N TYR A 87 -7.93 32.63 -9.80
CA TYR A 87 -8.57 33.93 -9.63
C TYR A 87 -9.21 34.03 -8.24
N GLY A 88 -8.91 35.09 -7.49
CA GLY A 88 -9.50 35.34 -6.17
C GLY A 88 -9.19 34.25 -5.11
N GLY A 89 -8.05 33.55 -5.22
CA GLY A 89 -7.70 32.42 -4.37
C GLY A 89 -8.30 31.08 -4.80
N VAL A 90 -8.99 31.04 -5.95
CA VAL A 90 -9.67 29.85 -6.47
C VAL A 90 -8.96 29.38 -7.75
N PRO A 91 -8.34 28.18 -7.75
CA PRO A 91 -7.72 27.62 -8.95
C PRO A 91 -8.79 27.14 -9.93
N PHE A 92 -8.48 27.18 -11.21
CA PHE A 92 -9.36 26.69 -12.26
C PHE A 92 -8.56 26.14 -13.45
N PHE A 93 -9.22 25.34 -14.28
CA PHE A 93 -8.83 25.20 -15.67
C PHE A 93 -10.05 25.34 -16.59
N THR A 94 -9.80 25.66 -17.85
CA THR A 94 -10.82 25.63 -18.91
C THR A 94 -10.48 24.57 -19.94
N MET A 95 -11.50 23.92 -20.47
CA MET A 95 -11.39 22.90 -21.50
C MET A 95 -12.49 23.08 -22.56
N GLN A 96 -12.41 22.33 -23.65
CA GLN A 96 -13.41 22.30 -24.71
C GLN A 96 -14.82 22.05 -24.16
N PHE A 97 -15.77 22.93 -24.48
CA PHE A 97 -17.18 22.65 -24.23
C PHE A 97 -17.71 21.65 -25.26
N VAL A 98 -17.84 20.38 -24.87
CA VAL A 98 -18.39 19.32 -25.75
C VAL A 98 -19.92 19.38 -25.70
N GLN A 99 -20.53 19.89 -26.78
CA GLN A 99 -21.98 19.86 -26.94
C GLN A 99 -22.43 18.43 -27.32
N GLY A 100 -23.19 17.78 -26.44
CA GLY A 100 -23.52 16.36 -26.53
C GLY A 100 -24.24 15.82 -25.30
N GLU A 101 -24.21 14.50 -25.13
CA GLU A 101 -24.69 13.77 -23.94
C GLU A 101 -23.57 12.88 -23.38
N SER A 102 -23.58 12.54 -22.08
CA SER A 102 -22.57 11.63 -21.53
C SER A 102 -22.92 10.18 -21.86
N LEU A 103 -21.91 9.31 -21.90
CA LEU A 103 -22.13 7.88 -22.08
C LEU A 103 -22.88 7.26 -20.88
N ALA A 104 -22.78 7.87 -19.69
CA ALA A 104 -23.61 7.50 -18.55
C ALA A 104 -25.11 7.80 -18.80
N ASP A 105 -25.45 9.01 -19.25
CA ASP A 105 -26.84 9.40 -19.57
C ASP A 105 -27.46 8.52 -20.67
N LEU A 106 -26.63 7.98 -21.57
CA LEU A 106 -27.05 7.07 -22.63
C LEU A 106 -27.27 5.64 -22.11
N LEU A 107 -26.38 5.13 -21.25
CA LEU A 107 -26.48 3.79 -20.66
C LEU A 107 -27.63 3.68 -19.64
N GLU A 108 -27.90 4.72 -18.86
CA GLU A 108 -29.00 4.74 -17.87
C GLU A 108 -30.39 4.56 -18.51
N ARG A 109 -30.53 4.82 -19.83
CA ARG A 109 -31.76 4.57 -20.59
C ARG A 109 -32.07 3.08 -20.79
N GLY A 110 -31.12 2.19 -20.53
CA GLY A 110 -31.31 0.74 -20.51
C GLY A 110 -31.50 0.05 -21.87
N GLU A 111 -31.41 0.77 -22.98
CA GLU A 111 -31.46 0.19 -24.34
C GLU A 111 -30.05 -0.28 -24.78
N PRO A 112 -29.82 -1.59 -25.02
CA PRO A 112 -28.51 -2.08 -25.46
C PRO A 112 -28.15 -1.53 -26.86
N LEU A 113 -27.09 -0.73 -26.92
CA LEU A 113 -26.64 -0.07 -28.15
C LEU A 113 -26.38 -1.07 -29.28
N VAL A 114 -26.56 -0.65 -30.54
CA VAL A 114 -26.29 -1.53 -31.70
C VAL A 114 -24.79 -1.88 -31.70
N PRO A 115 -24.39 -3.17 -31.79
CA PRO A 115 -23.00 -3.60 -31.60
C PRO A 115 -21.99 -2.84 -32.46
N GLU A 116 -22.42 -2.42 -33.64
CA GLU A 116 -21.70 -1.59 -34.60
C GLU A 116 -21.31 -0.22 -34.05
N MET A 117 -22.23 0.45 -33.34
CA MET A 117 -21.98 1.71 -32.65
C MET A 117 -21.06 1.51 -31.45
N VAL A 118 -21.22 0.38 -30.74
CA VAL A 118 -20.37 0.00 -29.60
C VAL A 118 -18.92 -0.21 -30.03
N VAL A 119 -18.69 -0.96 -31.11
CA VAL A 119 -17.35 -1.17 -31.70
C VAL A 119 -16.74 0.16 -32.16
N LYS A 120 -17.50 1.03 -32.84
CA LYS A 120 -17.02 2.37 -33.22
C LYS A 120 -16.56 3.19 -32.00
N ILE A 121 -17.40 3.27 -30.96
CA ILE A 121 -17.11 4.05 -29.75
C ILE A 121 -15.87 3.49 -29.03
N CYS A 122 -15.79 2.18 -28.82
CA CYS A 122 -14.62 1.58 -28.17
C CYS A 122 -13.33 1.68 -29.01
N TYR A 123 -13.42 1.65 -30.34
CA TYR A 123 -12.27 1.88 -31.22
C TYR A 123 -11.72 3.31 -31.06
N GLU A 124 -12.58 4.33 -31.13
CA GLU A 124 -12.15 5.74 -30.98
C GLU A 124 -11.64 6.04 -29.57
N LEU A 125 -12.24 5.44 -28.53
CA LEU A 125 -11.75 5.51 -27.15
C LEU A 125 -10.38 4.82 -26.98
N ALA A 126 -10.18 3.64 -27.56
CA ALA A 126 -8.91 2.92 -27.48
C ALA A 126 -7.78 3.65 -28.23
N SER A 127 -8.09 4.28 -29.38
CA SER A 127 -7.18 5.18 -30.09
C SER A 127 -6.79 6.40 -29.23
N ALA A 128 -7.76 7.03 -28.57
CA ALA A 128 -7.51 8.16 -27.69
C ALA A 128 -6.62 7.78 -26.49
N VAL A 129 -6.95 6.69 -25.79
CA VAL A 129 -6.16 6.18 -24.67
C VAL A 129 -4.74 5.79 -25.10
N GLN A 130 -4.57 5.17 -26.27
CA GLN A 130 -3.25 4.87 -26.83
C GLN A 130 -2.40 6.14 -27.02
N SER A 131 -2.98 7.20 -27.58
CA SER A 131 -2.28 8.47 -27.81
C SER A 131 -1.86 9.15 -26.50
N ALA A 132 -2.63 9.01 -25.42
CA ALA A 132 -2.24 9.46 -24.08
C ALA A 132 -1.11 8.60 -23.48
N HIS A 133 -1.19 7.26 -23.64
CA HIS A 133 -0.17 6.31 -23.16
C HIS A 133 1.20 6.54 -23.81
N GLU A 134 1.23 6.85 -25.11
CA GLU A 134 2.44 7.21 -25.85
C GLU A 134 3.13 8.49 -25.32
N GLN A 135 2.37 9.34 -24.62
CA GLN A 135 2.85 10.56 -23.96
C GLN A 135 3.07 10.36 -22.44
N GLY A 136 3.01 9.12 -21.96
CA GLY A 136 3.20 8.77 -20.54
C GLY A 136 2.01 9.12 -19.63
N VAL A 137 0.86 9.51 -20.18
CA VAL A 137 -0.31 9.94 -19.43
C VAL A 137 -1.31 8.78 -19.31
N LEU A 138 -1.53 8.29 -18.09
CA LEU A 138 -2.57 7.32 -17.75
C LEU A 138 -3.83 8.03 -17.26
N HIS A 139 -5.01 7.51 -17.59
CA HIS A 139 -6.28 8.11 -17.19
C HIS A 139 -6.70 7.73 -15.77
N ARG A 140 -6.59 6.45 -15.41
CA ARG A 140 -6.84 5.83 -14.08
C ARG A 140 -8.29 5.90 -13.55
N ASP A 141 -9.13 6.80 -14.07
CA ASP A 141 -10.55 6.91 -13.74
C ASP A 141 -11.45 6.89 -15.00
N LEU A 142 -11.29 5.87 -15.86
CA LEU A 142 -12.16 5.75 -17.04
C LEU A 142 -13.52 5.15 -16.64
N LYS A 143 -14.58 5.93 -16.84
CA LYS A 143 -15.97 5.55 -16.59
C LYS A 143 -16.91 6.32 -17.54
N PRO A 144 -18.16 5.86 -17.79
CA PRO A 144 -19.08 6.50 -18.73
C PRO A 144 -19.42 7.97 -18.43
N SER A 145 -19.33 8.43 -17.18
CA SER A 145 -19.52 9.85 -16.83
C SER A 145 -18.39 10.76 -17.32
N ASN A 146 -17.21 10.18 -17.60
CA ASN A 146 -16.02 10.89 -18.06
C ASN A 146 -15.88 10.80 -19.60
N ILE A 147 -16.94 10.38 -20.30
CA ILE A 147 -17.00 10.24 -21.76
C ILE A 147 -18.24 10.98 -22.27
N MET A 148 -18.04 11.97 -23.15
CA MET A 148 -19.11 12.70 -23.85
C MET A 148 -19.23 12.22 -25.29
N LEU A 149 -20.45 11.96 -25.78
CA LEU A 149 -20.73 11.77 -27.19
C LEU A 149 -21.17 13.10 -27.80
N ASP A 150 -20.40 13.62 -28.76
CA ASP A 150 -20.77 14.86 -29.46
C ASP A 150 -22.03 14.71 -30.34
N LEU A 151 -22.57 15.82 -30.86
CA LEU A 151 -23.75 15.83 -31.74
C LEU A 151 -23.62 14.98 -33.03
N ALA A 152 -22.41 14.53 -33.40
CA ALA A 152 -22.15 13.63 -34.51
C ALA A 152 -21.89 12.17 -34.08
N GLY A 153 -21.99 11.87 -32.78
CA GLY A 153 -21.85 10.52 -32.21
C GLY A 153 -20.39 10.05 -32.11
N ASN A 154 -19.45 10.97 -31.82
CA ASN A 154 -18.04 10.62 -31.58
C ASN A 154 -17.69 10.84 -30.10
N PRO A 155 -17.06 9.86 -29.42
CA PRO A 155 -16.65 10.00 -28.02
C PRO A 155 -15.50 11.00 -27.83
N ARG A 156 -15.59 11.76 -26.74
CA ARG A 156 -14.56 12.66 -26.21
C ARG A 156 -14.34 12.30 -24.73
N ILE A 157 -13.13 11.88 -24.38
CA ILE A 157 -12.73 11.59 -23.00
C ILE A 157 -12.44 12.91 -22.26
N LEU A 158 -12.95 13.04 -21.04
CA LEU A 158 -12.75 14.19 -20.15
C LEU A 158 -11.67 13.89 -19.09
N ASP A 159 -10.97 14.93 -18.61
CA ASP A 159 -10.22 14.91 -17.34
C ASP A 159 -9.17 13.79 -17.14
N PHE A 160 -8.26 13.59 -18.11
CA PHE A 160 -7.09 12.70 -17.92
C PHE A 160 -6.25 13.07 -16.68
N GLY A 161 -5.87 12.06 -15.89
CA GLY A 161 -4.79 12.16 -14.89
C GLY A 161 -5.08 12.94 -13.60
N LEU A 162 -6.22 13.64 -13.52
CA LEU A 162 -6.61 14.55 -12.42
C LEU A 162 -7.18 13.83 -11.16
N SER A 163 -7.26 12.50 -11.17
CA SER A 163 -8.23 11.74 -10.36
C SER A 163 -7.65 10.63 -9.48
N ARG A 164 -6.32 10.46 -9.42
CA ARG A 164 -5.69 9.52 -8.45
C ARG A 164 -4.30 9.96 -7.94
N ARG A 165 -4.12 11.26 -7.75
CA ARG A 165 -3.09 11.87 -6.88
C ARG A 165 -3.65 12.97 -5.95
N MET A 166 -4.95 13.25 -6.07
CA MET A 166 -5.74 13.95 -5.05
C MET A 166 -6.15 12.99 -3.92
N ASP A 167 -6.45 11.73 -4.25
CA ASP A 167 -6.82 10.67 -3.31
C ASP A 167 -5.59 10.05 -2.61
N SER A 168 -4.71 10.90 -2.07
CA SER A 168 -3.62 10.46 -1.19
C SER A 168 -4.15 10.19 0.22
N ASP A 169 -4.46 8.93 0.46
CA ASP A 169 -4.13 8.16 1.66
C ASP A 169 -4.93 8.38 2.97
N GLU A 170 -5.60 9.52 3.23
CA GLU A 170 -6.25 9.74 4.56
C GLU A 170 -7.79 9.55 4.67
N ASN A 171 -8.57 9.52 3.58
CA ASN A 171 -10.05 9.66 3.67
C ASN A 171 -10.87 8.46 3.14
N LEU A 172 -10.22 7.34 2.78
CA LEU A 172 -10.91 6.16 2.20
C LEU A 172 -11.72 5.34 3.21
N THR A 173 -11.50 5.53 4.51
CA THR A 173 -12.14 4.75 5.61
C THR A 173 -13.11 5.57 6.47
N ALA A 174 -13.02 6.90 6.49
CA ALA A 174 -13.58 7.71 7.57
C ALA A 174 -15.03 8.19 7.40
N THR A 175 -15.53 8.35 6.17
CA THR A 175 -16.79 9.12 5.93
C THR A 175 -17.82 8.48 4.99
N GLY A 176 -17.60 7.27 4.48
CA GLY A 176 -18.60 6.47 3.74
C GLY A 176 -19.11 7.02 2.39
N GLN A 177 -18.80 8.27 2.03
CA GLN A 177 -19.18 8.88 0.75
C GLN A 177 -18.09 8.68 -0.30
N LEU A 178 -18.22 7.62 -1.10
CA LEU A 178 -17.38 7.45 -2.29
C LEU A 178 -17.74 8.52 -3.34
N MET A 179 -16.78 9.39 -3.64
CA MET A 179 -16.91 10.39 -4.70
C MET A 179 -16.47 9.83 -6.07
N GLY A 180 -16.99 8.64 -6.41
CA GLY A 180 -16.75 7.95 -7.67
C GLY A 180 -17.45 6.59 -7.72
N THR A 181 -17.74 6.09 -8.92
CA THR A 181 -18.36 4.76 -9.12
C THR A 181 -17.25 3.71 -9.26
N PRO A 182 -17.03 2.82 -8.26
CA PRO A 182 -15.89 1.91 -8.26
C PRO A 182 -16.00 0.76 -9.27
N ALA A 183 -17.17 0.57 -9.89
CA ALA A 183 -17.48 -0.53 -10.80
C ALA A 183 -16.58 -0.65 -12.04
N TYR A 184 -15.83 0.41 -12.38
CA TYR A 184 -14.91 0.48 -13.52
C TYR A 184 -13.43 0.35 -13.14
N MET A 185 -13.11 0.30 -11.84
CA MET A 185 -11.73 0.12 -11.37
C MET A 185 -11.18 -1.23 -11.80
N SER A 186 -9.88 -1.30 -12.09
CA SER A 186 -9.20 -2.55 -12.37
C SER A 186 -8.88 -3.36 -11.11
N PRO A 187 -8.59 -4.68 -11.22
CA PRO A 187 -8.24 -5.52 -10.07
C PRO A 187 -7.01 -5.02 -9.31
N GLU A 188 -5.98 -4.53 -10.00
CA GLU A 188 -4.80 -3.92 -9.37
C GLU A 188 -5.12 -2.59 -8.66
N GLN A 189 -6.07 -1.80 -9.19
CA GLN A 189 -6.54 -0.60 -8.49
C GLN A 189 -7.37 -0.93 -7.25
N ALA A 190 -8.23 -1.95 -7.33
CA ALA A 190 -9.09 -2.43 -6.24
C ALA A 190 -8.31 -3.12 -5.11
N ARG A 191 -7.15 -3.73 -5.41
CA ARG A 191 -6.20 -4.28 -4.42
C ARG A 191 -5.24 -3.23 -3.84
N GLY A 192 -5.19 -2.01 -4.36
CA GLY A 192 -4.15 -1.03 -4.01
C GLY A 192 -2.74 -1.42 -4.50
N SER A 193 -2.62 -2.32 -5.48
CA SER A 193 -1.36 -2.84 -6.00
C SER A 193 -0.64 -1.83 -6.90
N HIS A 194 -0.12 -0.75 -6.30
CA HIS A 194 0.44 0.40 -7.02
C HIS A 194 1.54 0.06 -8.06
N GLY A 195 2.33 -1.00 -7.83
CA GLY A 195 3.34 -1.49 -8.78
C GLY A 195 2.78 -2.22 -10.02
N GLU A 196 1.50 -2.58 -10.04
CA GLU A 196 0.83 -3.16 -11.21
C GLU A 196 0.06 -2.11 -12.05
N ILE A 197 -0.05 -0.86 -11.58
CA ILE A 197 -0.81 0.20 -12.27
C ILE A 197 -0.03 0.74 -13.48
N GLY A 198 -0.49 0.40 -14.68
CA GLY A 198 0.12 0.78 -15.95
C GLY A 198 -0.93 0.98 -17.07
N PRO A 199 -0.50 1.03 -18.34
CA PRO A 199 -1.40 1.10 -19.51
C PRO A 199 -2.56 0.08 -19.47
N GLN A 200 -2.30 -1.11 -18.93
CA GLN A 200 -3.26 -2.21 -18.82
C GLN A 200 -4.43 -1.92 -17.85
N THR A 201 -4.30 -0.92 -16.97
CA THR A 201 -5.37 -0.45 -16.07
C THR A 201 -6.47 0.28 -16.85
N ASP A 202 -6.10 1.20 -17.73
CA ASP A 202 -7.06 1.91 -18.58
C ASP A 202 -7.73 0.96 -19.58
N ILE A 203 -6.99 -0.04 -20.09
CA ILE A 203 -7.51 -1.10 -20.97
C ILE A 203 -8.60 -1.93 -20.27
N PHE A 204 -8.43 -2.26 -18.99
CA PHE A 204 -9.47 -2.96 -18.22
C PHE A 204 -10.72 -2.10 -18.08
N SER A 205 -10.56 -0.82 -17.74
CA SER A 205 -11.66 0.13 -17.59
C SER A 205 -12.44 0.30 -18.90
N LEU A 206 -11.74 0.43 -20.04
CA LEU A 206 -12.36 0.38 -21.38
C LEU A 206 -13.10 -0.93 -21.64
N GLY A 207 -12.55 -2.07 -21.21
CA GLY A 207 -13.19 -3.38 -21.33
C GLY A 207 -14.49 -3.50 -20.54
N VAL A 208 -14.57 -2.91 -19.34
CA VAL A 208 -15.81 -2.84 -18.54
C VAL A 208 -16.86 -1.98 -19.25
N ILE A 209 -16.45 -0.82 -19.78
CA ILE A 209 -17.34 0.09 -20.53
C ILE A 209 -17.83 -0.58 -21.83
N PHE A 210 -16.97 -1.35 -22.52
CA PHE A 210 -17.32 -2.15 -23.69
C PHE A 210 -18.37 -3.23 -23.35
N TYR A 211 -18.18 -3.95 -22.25
CA TYR A 211 -19.12 -4.95 -21.75
C TYR A 211 -20.51 -4.34 -21.46
N GLU A 212 -20.53 -3.20 -20.78
CA GLU A 212 -21.76 -2.49 -20.41
C GLU A 212 -22.51 -1.97 -21.65
N MET A 213 -21.80 -1.41 -22.64
CA MET A 213 -22.41 -1.01 -23.92
C MET A 213 -22.93 -2.18 -24.75
N LEU A 214 -22.25 -3.34 -24.74
CA LEU A 214 -22.70 -4.54 -25.47
C LEU A 214 -23.94 -5.19 -24.85
N THR A 215 -24.06 -5.19 -23.52
CA THR A 215 -25.04 -6.03 -22.80
C THR A 215 -26.13 -5.25 -22.05
N GLY A 216 -25.93 -3.95 -21.80
CA GLY A 216 -26.77 -3.15 -20.90
C GLY A 216 -26.57 -3.47 -19.41
N LYS A 217 -25.52 -4.23 -19.03
CA LYS A 217 -25.21 -4.64 -17.66
C LYS A 217 -23.71 -4.58 -17.38
N ARG A 218 -23.32 -4.50 -16.10
CA ARG A 218 -21.90 -4.52 -15.74
C ARG A 218 -21.38 -5.96 -15.65
N PRO A 219 -20.09 -6.20 -15.96
CA PRO A 219 -19.46 -7.50 -15.76
C PRO A 219 -19.28 -7.84 -14.27
N PHE A 220 -19.26 -6.82 -13.40
CA PHE A 220 -19.07 -6.93 -11.96
C PHE A 220 -20.15 -6.10 -11.24
N GLU A 221 -20.85 -6.71 -10.30
CA GLU A 221 -21.96 -6.14 -9.54
C GLU A 221 -21.83 -6.56 -8.06
N GLY A 222 -22.47 -5.84 -7.13
CA GLY A 222 -22.46 -6.17 -5.71
C GLY A 222 -23.18 -5.14 -4.85
N ASP A 223 -23.93 -5.60 -3.85
CA ASP A 223 -24.84 -4.78 -3.03
C ASP A 223 -24.12 -3.85 -2.01
N SER A 224 -22.78 -3.92 -1.96
CA SER A 224 -21.93 -3.05 -1.15
C SER A 224 -20.58 -2.82 -1.84
N LEU A 225 -19.87 -1.75 -1.46
CA LEU A 225 -18.53 -1.45 -1.97
C LEU A 225 -17.56 -2.66 -1.84
N PRO A 226 -17.42 -3.33 -0.67
CA PRO A 226 -16.54 -4.50 -0.56
C PRO A 226 -16.97 -5.67 -1.45
N ALA A 227 -18.28 -5.91 -1.63
CA ALA A 227 -18.77 -6.97 -2.50
C ALA A 227 -18.45 -6.69 -3.99
N LEU A 228 -18.62 -5.44 -4.43
CA LEU A 228 -18.29 -5.01 -5.78
C LEU A 228 -16.77 -5.05 -6.04
N LEU A 229 -15.94 -4.59 -5.10
CA LEU A 229 -14.47 -4.71 -5.19
C LEU A 229 -14.03 -6.18 -5.23
N LEU A 230 -14.63 -7.06 -4.43
CA LEU A 230 -14.38 -8.50 -4.48
C LEU A 230 -14.79 -9.10 -5.83
N SER A 231 -15.90 -8.67 -6.42
CA SER A 231 -16.33 -9.11 -7.76
C SER A 231 -15.34 -8.67 -8.85
N ILE A 232 -14.89 -7.42 -8.80
CA ILE A 232 -13.82 -6.89 -9.67
C ILE A 232 -12.53 -7.72 -9.52
N ILE A 233 -12.17 -8.10 -8.30
CA ILE A 233 -10.94 -8.86 -8.02
C ILE A 233 -11.03 -10.34 -8.46
N ALA A 234 -12.16 -11.01 -8.22
CA ALA A 234 -12.26 -12.48 -8.25
C ALA A 234 -13.32 -13.06 -9.22
N THR A 235 -14.42 -12.37 -9.52
CA THR A 235 -15.49 -12.95 -10.37
C THR A 235 -15.09 -12.91 -11.85
N ASN A 236 -15.00 -14.05 -12.53
CA ASN A 236 -14.91 -14.08 -13.99
C ASN A 236 -16.30 -13.80 -14.60
N PRO A 237 -16.42 -12.82 -15.51
CA PRO A 237 -17.72 -12.42 -16.07
C PRO A 237 -18.14 -13.35 -17.20
N LYS A 238 -19.45 -13.48 -17.43
CA LYS A 238 -20.00 -14.27 -18.54
C LYS A 238 -19.67 -13.65 -19.91
N PRO A 239 -19.50 -14.43 -20.98
CA PRO A 239 -19.44 -13.90 -22.35
C PRO A 239 -20.64 -12.99 -22.67
N PRO A 240 -20.45 -11.79 -23.23
CA PRO A 240 -21.54 -10.92 -23.70
C PRO A 240 -22.62 -11.63 -24.54
N SER A 241 -22.25 -12.60 -25.39
CA SER A 241 -23.20 -13.37 -26.21
C SER A 241 -24.15 -14.28 -25.43
N GLU A 242 -23.84 -14.63 -24.16
CA GLU A 242 -24.79 -15.31 -23.26
C GLU A 242 -25.88 -14.37 -22.74
N LEU A 243 -25.55 -13.09 -22.53
CA LEU A 243 -26.50 -12.08 -22.06
C LEU A 243 -27.31 -11.48 -23.22
N ARG A 244 -26.72 -11.42 -24.41
CA ARG A 244 -27.35 -10.90 -25.63
C ARG A 244 -27.17 -11.89 -26.80
N PRO A 245 -28.07 -12.87 -26.93
CA PRO A 245 -28.05 -13.82 -28.05
C PRO A 245 -28.06 -13.10 -29.40
N GLY A 246 -27.12 -13.46 -30.28
CA GLY A 246 -26.95 -12.84 -31.60
C GLY A 246 -25.74 -11.90 -31.72
N LEU A 247 -24.98 -11.63 -30.65
CA LEU A 247 -23.65 -11.04 -30.76
C LEU A 247 -22.65 -12.00 -31.43
N ASP A 248 -21.72 -11.46 -32.23
CA ASP A 248 -20.57 -12.22 -32.75
C ASP A 248 -19.61 -12.58 -31.59
N LYS A 249 -19.22 -13.85 -31.49
CA LYS A 249 -18.28 -14.36 -30.48
C LYS A 249 -16.87 -13.74 -30.57
N LYS A 250 -16.51 -13.09 -31.68
CA LYS A 250 -15.32 -12.22 -31.73
C LYS A 250 -15.37 -11.10 -30.69
N LEU A 251 -16.55 -10.54 -30.43
CA LEU A 251 -16.76 -9.50 -29.41
C LEU A 251 -16.54 -10.05 -28.00
N ASP A 252 -16.96 -11.29 -27.73
CA ASP A 252 -16.69 -11.97 -26.45
C ASP A 252 -15.19 -12.08 -26.20
N ALA A 253 -14.43 -12.54 -27.20
CA ALA A 253 -12.98 -12.73 -27.09
C ALA A 253 -12.24 -11.41 -26.82
N ILE A 254 -12.59 -10.33 -27.53
CA ILE A 254 -12.01 -8.98 -27.32
C ILE A 254 -12.36 -8.47 -25.91
N CYS A 255 -13.63 -8.59 -25.51
CA CYS A 255 -14.11 -8.05 -24.25
C CYS A 255 -13.52 -8.77 -23.04
N LEU A 256 -13.54 -10.12 -23.04
CA LEU A 256 -12.98 -10.94 -21.96
C LEU A 256 -11.45 -10.79 -21.83
N LYS A 257 -10.74 -10.62 -22.95
CA LYS A 257 -9.29 -10.32 -22.98
C LYS A 257 -8.99 -8.93 -22.40
N ALA A 258 -9.82 -7.92 -22.67
CA ALA A 258 -9.66 -6.59 -22.08
C ALA A 258 -9.86 -6.60 -20.55
N ILE A 259 -10.86 -7.33 -20.05
CA ILE A 259 -11.18 -7.44 -18.60
C ILE A 259 -10.52 -8.64 -17.89
N ALA A 260 -9.46 -9.21 -18.46
CA ALA A 260 -8.73 -10.31 -17.84
C ALA A 260 -8.08 -9.89 -16.51
N LYS A 261 -8.19 -10.72 -15.47
CA LYS A 261 -7.84 -10.30 -14.08
C LYS A 261 -6.36 -9.94 -13.90
N LYS A 262 -5.44 -10.76 -14.41
CA LYS A 262 -3.98 -10.51 -14.38
C LYS A 262 -3.60 -9.55 -15.52
N PRO A 263 -2.95 -8.39 -15.29
CA PRO A 263 -2.61 -7.42 -16.35
C PRO A 263 -1.85 -8.03 -17.55
N LYS A 264 -0.96 -9.01 -17.30
CA LYS A 264 -0.21 -9.74 -18.35
C LYS A 264 -1.08 -10.62 -19.27
N LYS A 265 -2.34 -10.94 -18.91
CA LYS A 265 -3.31 -11.63 -19.78
C LYS A 265 -4.18 -10.64 -20.60
N ARG A 266 -4.04 -9.32 -20.42
CA ARG A 266 -4.75 -8.29 -21.20
C ARG A 266 -4.01 -7.94 -22.49
N TYR A 267 -4.56 -7.01 -23.28
CA TYR A 267 -3.83 -6.36 -24.35
C TYR A 267 -2.60 -5.61 -23.80
N ALA A 268 -1.47 -5.72 -24.52
CA ALA A 268 -0.23 -5.05 -24.12
C ALA A 268 -0.31 -3.52 -24.20
N THR A 269 -1.09 -2.99 -25.16
CA THR A 269 -1.32 -1.56 -25.42
C THR A 269 -2.77 -1.31 -25.82
N ALA A 270 -3.28 -0.09 -25.65
CA ALA A 270 -4.64 0.26 -26.08
C ALA A 270 -4.78 0.24 -27.62
N GLY A 271 -3.69 0.52 -28.35
CA GLY A 271 -3.62 0.36 -29.80
C GLY A 271 -3.81 -1.09 -30.26
N ALA A 272 -3.38 -2.08 -29.48
CA ALA A 272 -3.64 -3.49 -29.80
C ALA A 272 -5.13 -3.86 -29.62
N LEU A 273 -5.82 -3.26 -28.65
CA LEU A 273 -7.28 -3.37 -28.51
C LEU A 273 -8.00 -2.68 -29.69
N ALA A 274 -7.54 -1.50 -30.10
CA ALA A 274 -8.08 -0.78 -31.26
C ALA A 274 -7.92 -1.59 -32.57
N THR A 275 -6.81 -2.30 -32.76
CA THR A 275 -6.58 -3.17 -33.94
C THR A 275 -7.58 -4.32 -34.01
N ASP A 276 -7.81 -5.06 -32.92
CA ASP A 276 -8.79 -6.16 -32.90
C ASP A 276 -10.22 -5.62 -33.13
N LEU A 277 -10.56 -4.46 -32.56
CA LEU A 277 -11.85 -3.79 -32.79
C LEU A 277 -12.03 -3.33 -34.24
N ALA A 278 -11.00 -2.78 -34.88
CA ALA A 278 -11.04 -2.36 -36.28
C ALA A 278 -11.21 -3.53 -37.25
N ALA A 279 -10.60 -4.70 -36.95
CA ALA A 279 -10.81 -5.92 -37.72
C ALA A 279 -12.29 -6.37 -37.69
N VAL A 280 -12.90 -6.38 -36.51
CA VAL A 280 -14.34 -6.69 -36.36
C VAL A 280 -15.22 -5.62 -37.01
N GLN A 281 -14.83 -4.33 -36.95
CA GLN A 281 -15.56 -3.25 -37.62
C GLN A 281 -15.58 -3.40 -39.15
N ALA A 282 -14.50 -3.91 -39.74
CA ALA A 282 -14.43 -4.21 -41.18
C ALA A 282 -15.36 -5.38 -41.56
N ASP A 283 -15.37 -6.46 -40.78
CA ASP A 283 -16.30 -7.59 -40.98
C ASP A 283 -17.77 -7.14 -40.89
N LEU A 284 -18.09 -6.24 -39.94
CA LEU A 284 -19.44 -5.72 -39.69
C LEU A 284 -19.98 -4.74 -40.77
N SER A 285 -19.20 -4.39 -41.79
CA SER A 285 -19.66 -3.72 -43.03
C SER A 285 -20.50 -2.43 -42.82
N LEU A 286 -19.92 -1.45 -42.13
CA LEU A 286 -20.66 -0.31 -41.57
C LEU A 286 -20.81 0.95 -42.45
N PRO A 287 -22.05 1.43 -42.71
CA PRO A 287 -22.28 2.80 -43.19
C PRO A 287 -22.13 3.85 -42.07
N SER A 288 -21.80 5.08 -42.44
CA SER A 288 -21.59 6.20 -41.50
C SER A 288 -22.90 6.66 -40.84
N PHE A 289 -23.14 6.18 -39.62
CA PHE A 289 -24.37 6.44 -38.88
C PHE A 289 -24.46 7.89 -38.40
N LYS A 290 -25.56 8.58 -38.69
CA LYS A 290 -25.96 9.84 -38.05
C LYS A 290 -27.03 9.55 -37.02
N LEU A 291 -26.94 10.13 -35.82
CA LEU A 291 -27.98 10.05 -34.79
C LEU A 291 -29.32 10.49 -35.38
N SER A 292 -30.26 9.54 -35.53
CA SER A 292 -31.50 9.81 -36.26
C SER A 292 -32.49 10.61 -35.41
N SER A 293 -33.13 11.62 -36.01
CA SER A 293 -33.95 12.64 -35.33
C SER A 293 -35.33 12.15 -34.84
N ARG A 294 -35.42 10.88 -34.43
CA ARG A 294 -36.68 10.23 -34.04
C ARG A 294 -37.06 10.48 -32.58
N GLN A 295 -36.08 10.54 -31.66
CA GLN A 295 -36.32 10.85 -30.24
C GLN A 295 -36.57 12.36 -29.99
N SER A 296 -36.01 13.23 -30.84
CA SER A 296 -36.16 14.71 -30.76
C SER A 296 -37.62 15.21 -30.77
N ARG A 297 -38.57 14.38 -31.23
CA ARG A 297 -40.00 14.73 -31.29
C ARG A 297 -40.77 14.51 -29.97
N MET A 298 -40.24 13.75 -29.01
CA MET A 298 -41.02 13.44 -27.79
C MET A 298 -40.90 14.51 -26.71
N MET A 299 -39.73 15.14 -26.53
CA MET A 299 -39.55 16.27 -25.59
C MET A 299 -40.33 17.53 -26.01
N GLY A 300 -40.57 17.72 -27.32
CA GLY A 300 -41.31 18.85 -27.85
C GLY A 300 -42.78 18.92 -27.42
N ILE A 301 -43.39 17.79 -27.03
CA ILE A 301 -44.82 17.73 -26.67
C ILE A 301 -45.08 18.26 -25.25
N ALA A 302 -44.17 17.99 -24.31
CA ALA A 302 -44.25 18.51 -22.94
C ALA A 302 -44.02 20.03 -22.91
N ALA A 303 -42.97 20.51 -23.59
CA ALA A 303 -42.70 21.93 -23.73
C ALA A 303 -43.81 22.65 -24.52
N GLY A 304 -44.28 22.05 -25.62
CA GLY A 304 -45.36 22.59 -26.44
C GLY A 304 -46.68 22.77 -25.69
N SER A 305 -47.04 21.82 -24.82
CA SER A 305 -48.24 21.94 -23.97
C SER A 305 -48.15 23.12 -22.99
N LEU A 306 -47.01 23.27 -22.30
CA LEU A 306 -46.82 24.36 -21.34
C LEU A 306 -46.75 25.74 -22.02
N ILE A 307 -46.05 25.81 -23.17
CA ILE A 307 -45.98 27.02 -24.00
C ILE A 307 -47.35 27.35 -24.60
N LEU A 308 -48.16 26.37 -25.01
CA LEU A 308 -49.51 26.64 -25.51
C LEU A 308 -50.44 27.18 -24.40
N ILE A 309 -50.31 26.70 -23.16
CA ILE A 309 -51.06 27.23 -22.01
C ILE A 309 -50.62 28.67 -21.69
N LEU A 310 -49.32 28.96 -21.69
CA LEU A 310 -48.77 30.32 -21.50
C LEU A 310 -49.11 31.26 -22.66
N LEU A 311 -49.13 30.77 -23.91
CA LEU A 311 -49.55 31.55 -25.08
C LEU A 311 -51.05 31.79 -25.08
N LEU A 312 -51.89 30.85 -24.66
CA LEU A 312 -53.33 31.08 -24.49
C LEU A 312 -53.59 32.10 -23.37
N MET A 313 -52.90 32.02 -22.23
CA MET A 313 -52.97 33.05 -21.19
C MET A 313 -52.56 34.44 -21.69
N THR A 314 -51.44 34.55 -22.40
CA THR A 314 -50.95 35.86 -22.90
C THR A 314 -51.76 36.38 -24.09
N PHE A 315 -52.32 35.51 -24.94
CA PHE A 315 -53.23 35.90 -26.03
C PHE A 315 -54.57 36.44 -25.50
N PHE A 316 -55.09 35.89 -24.39
CA PHE A 316 -56.26 36.45 -23.69
C PHE A 316 -55.96 37.77 -22.93
N LEU A 317 -54.70 38.11 -22.67
CA LEU A 317 -54.31 39.32 -21.93
C LEU A 317 -53.83 40.47 -22.83
N ASN A 318 -53.15 40.18 -23.96
CA ASN A 318 -52.54 41.19 -24.85
C ASN A 318 -53.25 41.35 -26.21
N GLY A 319 -54.53 40.97 -26.31
CA GLY A 319 -55.34 41.08 -27.53
C GLY A 319 -55.73 42.50 -27.95
N ASN A 320 -54.78 43.44 -28.11
CA ASN A 320 -54.99 44.73 -28.82
C ASN A 320 -53.69 45.54 -29.08
N ARG A 321 -53.14 45.47 -30.31
CA ARG A 321 -52.73 46.61 -31.19
C ARG A 321 -51.88 46.15 -32.40
N GLY A 322 -51.72 47.04 -33.39
CA GLY A 322 -51.25 46.77 -34.75
C GLY A 322 -49.74 46.92 -35.03
N PRO A 323 -49.33 46.87 -36.32
CA PRO A 323 -47.96 46.55 -36.76
C PRO A 323 -47.12 47.75 -37.28
N ASP A 324 -46.12 47.45 -38.14
CA ASP A 324 -45.25 48.33 -38.96
C ASP A 324 -43.92 48.82 -38.28
N GLU A 325 -42.75 48.96 -38.94
CA GLU A 325 -42.33 48.68 -40.35
C GLU A 325 -40.77 48.66 -40.50
N THR A 326 -40.21 47.99 -41.54
CA THR A 326 -38.89 48.28 -42.23
C THR A 326 -37.56 48.23 -41.42
N LEU A 327 -36.29 48.34 -41.92
CA LEU A 327 -35.46 48.17 -43.16
C LEU A 327 -33.98 48.16 -42.62
N ALA A 328 -32.83 47.79 -43.23
CA ALA A 328 -32.32 46.94 -44.31
C ALA A 328 -30.94 47.53 -44.79
N GLN A 329 -29.96 46.70 -45.21
CA GLN A 329 -28.77 47.06 -46.06
C GLN A 329 -27.64 47.94 -45.45
N ASN A 330 -26.35 48.01 -45.91
CA ASN A 330 -25.51 47.21 -46.84
C ASN A 330 -23.97 47.52 -46.73
N SER A 331 -23.15 46.86 -47.58
CA SER A 331 -21.93 47.38 -48.31
C SER A 331 -20.45 47.23 -47.83
N THR A 332 -19.77 46.16 -48.33
CA THR A 332 -18.54 46.13 -49.21
C THR A 332 -17.15 46.79 -48.90
N ALA A 333 -16.12 45.93 -48.79
CA ALA A 333 -14.96 45.74 -49.73
C ALA A 333 -13.54 46.44 -49.63
N ASN A 334 -12.50 45.58 -49.76
CA ASN A 334 -11.21 45.65 -50.52
C ASN A 334 -9.87 46.32 -50.01
N ALA A 335 -8.77 45.57 -50.26
CA ALA A 335 -7.37 45.97 -50.63
C ALA A 335 -6.43 46.65 -49.58
N SER A 336 -5.07 46.53 -49.60
CA SER A 336 -4.11 45.63 -50.30
C SER A 336 -2.62 45.78 -49.84
N GLU A 337 -1.80 44.72 -50.05
CA GLU A 337 -0.36 44.69 -50.47
C GLU A 337 0.90 44.93 -49.55
N ASN A 338 1.87 43.98 -49.71
CA ASN A 338 3.32 44.13 -50.01
C ASN A 338 4.51 44.18 -48.98
N ASN A 339 5.23 43.03 -48.89
CA ASN A 339 6.61 42.76 -49.42
C ASN A 339 7.90 42.55 -48.56
N ALA A 340 8.77 41.65 -49.11
CA ALA A 340 10.24 41.46 -48.98
C ALA A 340 10.89 40.89 -47.68
N ALA A 341 12.08 40.22 -47.67
CA ALA A 341 12.82 39.36 -48.64
C ALA A 341 14.10 38.76 -47.97
N GLY A 342 14.65 37.60 -48.41
CA GLY A 342 16.00 37.12 -47.98
C GLY A 342 16.36 35.63 -48.23
N ASN A 343 17.64 35.33 -48.52
CA ASN A 343 18.17 34.03 -49.00
C ASN A 343 19.56 33.71 -48.35
N ASN A 344 20.32 32.61 -48.56
CA ASN A 344 20.24 31.49 -49.54
C ASN A 344 21.01 30.19 -49.13
N ALA A 345 20.40 29.01 -49.33
CA ALA A 345 20.92 27.78 -49.98
C ALA A 345 22.24 27.02 -49.62
N VAL A 346 22.08 25.69 -49.42
CA VAL A 346 22.91 24.52 -49.91
C VAL A 346 24.35 24.29 -49.37
N GLY A 347 24.82 23.07 -49.05
CA GLY A 347 24.19 21.73 -48.92
C GLY A 347 25.13 20.52 -49.28
N LYS A 348 24.77 19.28 -48.87
CA LYS A 348 25.31 17.94 -49.30
C LYS A 348 26.79 17.59 -48.95
N SER A 349 27.23 16.32 -48.79
CA SER A 349 26.57 14.99 -48.69
C SER A 349 27.54 13.86 -48.20
N SER A 350 26.97 12.66 -47.93
CA SER A 350 27.48 11.29 -48.24
C SER A 350 28.76 10.69 -47.60
N GLU A 351 28.53 9.68 -46.73
CA GLU A 351 28.95 8.26 -46.85
C GLU A 351 30.42 7.75 -46.66
N ASP A 352 30.52 6.72 -45.80
CA ASP A 352 31.22 5.41 -45.95
C ASP A 352 32.74 5.12 -45.70
N ASN A 353 32.95 4.39 -44.58
CA ASN A 353 33.53 3.02 -44.48
C ASN A 353 35.04 2.69 -44.26
N ASN A 354 35.23 1.60 -43.47
CA ASN A 354 36.36 0.64 -43.35
C ASN A 354 37.76 0.97 -42.74
N ARG A 355 37.95 0.56 -41.46
CA ARG A 355 38.70 -0.66 -41.02
C ARG A 355 40.20 -0.88 -41.34
N ALA A 356 41.09 -0.85 -40.32
CA ALA A 356 42.25 -1.78 -40.14
C ALA A 356 43.01 -1.63 -38.78
N ARG A 357 43.85 -2.64 -38.44
CA ARG A 357 44.85 -2.80 -37.32
C ARG A 357 46.13 -3.44 -37.93
N PRO A 358 47.26 -3.66 -37.20
CA PRO A 358 48.00 -2.90 -36.17
C PRO A 358 49.46 -2.61 -36.70
N PRO A 359 50.60 -2.50 -35.94
CA PRO A 359 51.17 -3.52 -35.02
C PRO A 359 51.96 -3.03 -33.75
N GLU A 360 52.43 -4.02 -32.98
CA GLU A 360 53.64 -4.19 -32.10
C GLU A 360 54.80 -3.15 -32.06
N SER A 361 55.73 -3.09 -31.07
CA SER A 361 55.93 -3.75 -29.73
C SER A 361 57.16 -3.18 -28.94
N HIS A 362 57.40 -3.68 -27.69
CA HIS A 362 58.71 -3.77 -26.95
C HIS A 362 59.40 -2.48 -26.40
N LEU A 363 60.29 -2.48 -25.38
CA LEU A 363 60.79 -3.50 -24.39
C LEU A 363 61.48 -2.86 -23.14
N ALA A 364 61.38 -3.53 -21.97
CA ALA A 364 62.32 -3.60 -20.82
C ALA A 364 62.73 -2.30 -20.04
N SER A 365 63.23 -2.31 -18.79
CA SER A 365 63.61 -3.34 -17.77
C SER A 365 63.54 -2.67 -16.35
N HIS A 366 64.00 -3.10 -15.15
CA HIS A 366 64.67 -4.25 -14.46
C HIS A 366 64.62 -3.93 -12.92
N GLN A 367 64.88 -4.77 -11.90
CA GLN A 367 64.99 -6.24 -11.66
C GLN A 367 65.10 -6.54 -10.14
N GLY A 368 64.61 -7.69 -9.66
CA GLY A 368 65.07 -8.36 -8.41
C GLY A 368 64.12 -8.32 -7.18
N GLY A 369 63.97 -9.40 -6.39
CA GLY A 369 64.36 -10.81 -6.64
C GLY A 369 64.36 -11.75 -5.41
N THR A 370 63.95 -13.03 -5.62
CA THR A 370 64.27 -14.28 -4.83
C THR A 370 63.85 -14.40 -3.35
N SER A 371 63.50 -15.57 -2.76
CA SER A 371 63.30 -16.98 -3.23
C SER A 371 62.58 -17.86 -2.16
N ASN A 372 62.13 -19.07 -2.53
CA ASN A 372 61.37 -20.05 -1.69
C ASN A 372 62.25 -21.02 -0.84
N VAL A 373 61.64 -21.90 0.01
CA VAL A 373 61.73 -23.42 -0.01
C VAL A 373 61.31 -24.14 1.32
N ASP A 374 60.26 -24.99 1.22
CA ASP A 374 59.95 -26.36 1.74
C ASP A 374 60.01 -26.91 3.21
N THR A 375 58.93 -27.65 3.57
CA THR A 375 58.85 -28.96 4.32
C THR A 375 59.12 -29.05 5.85
N PRO A 376 58.80 -30.17 6.57
CA PRO A 376 58.17 -31.48 6.20
C PRO A 376 56.97 -31.97 7.07
N ASP A 377 56.46 -33.17 6.76
CA ASP A 377 55.42 -33.97 7.44
C ASP A 377 56.01 -35.05 8.41
N SER A 378 55.26 -35.46 9.46
CA SER A 378 55.40 -36.77 10.13
C SER A 378 54.27 -37.09 11.16
N SER A 379 53.84 -38.36 11.23
CA SER A 379 53.04 -38.96 12.33
C SER A 379 53.92 -39.90 13.19
N PRO A 380 53.55 -40.28 14.45
CA PRO A 380 52.84 -41.56 14.65
C PRO A 380 51.99 -41.78 15.94
N ALA A 381 50.93 -42.59 15.79
CA ALA A 381 50.48 -43.73 16.63
C ALA A 381 50.33 -43.71 18.19
N THR A 382 49.07 -43.95 18.62
CA THR A 382 48.59 -44.96 19.62
C THR A 382 48.68 -44.79 21.16
N SER A 383 47.65 -45.37 21.83
CA SER A 383 47.56 -45.81 23.26
C SER A 383 47.28 -44.71 24.32
N ASP A 384 46.50 -44.89 25.42
CA ASP A 384 45.58 -45.96 25.88
C ASP A 384 44.71 -45.47 27.09
N LYS A 385 43.42 -45.87 27.21
CA LYS A 385 42.55 -45.84 28.45
C LYS A 385 42.31 -44.46 29.15
N THR A 386 41.40 -44.20 30.11
CA THR A 386 40.18 -44.79 30.75
C THR A 386 39.53 -43.68 31.61
N ASP A 387 38.26 -43.66 32.05
CA ASP A 387 36.97 -44.29 31.65
C ASP A 387 35.83 -43.76 32.58
N SER A 388 34.55 -43.85 32.17
CA SER A 388 33.31 -43.41 32.88
C SER A 388 33.17 -41.88 33.10
N THR A 389 31.98 -41.24 33.20
CA THR A 389 30.69 -41.66 33.80
C THR A 389 29.44 -41.11 33.08
N SER A 390 28.33 -41.83 33.24
CA SER A 390 26.90 -41.48 33.09
C SER A 390 26.47 -40.07 32.63
N GLY A 391 25.66 -40.02 31.56
CA GLY A 391 24.70 -38.96 31.27
C GLY A 391 23.36 -39.57 30.81
N GLU A 392 22.23 -39.02 31.27
CA GLU A 392 20.89 -39.57 31.00
C GLU A 392 20.46 -39.31 29.55
N GLN A 393 20.07 -40.36 28.82
CA GLN A 393 19.52 -40.21 27.48
C GLN A 393 18.10 -39.65 27.53
N LYS A 394 17.93 -38.39 27.13
CA LYS A 394 16.63 -37.92 26.60
C LYS A 394 16.26 -38.81 25.42
N THR A 395 15.18 -39.58 25.55
CA THR A 395 14.69 -40.48 24.51
C THR A 395 13.97 -39.70 23.40
N SER A 396 14.74 -39.07 22.52
CA SER A 396 14.24 -38.66 21.21
C SER A 396 13.74 -39.90 20.46
N LEU A 397 12.49 -39.86 19.99
CA LEU A 397 11.98 -40.84 19.04
C LEU A 397 12.90 -40.87 17.80
N PRO A 398 13.25 -42.06 17.26
CA PRO A 398 14.05 -42.13 16.05
C PRO A 398 13.29 -41.51 14.88
N THR A 399 13.87 -40.49 14.25
CA THR A 399 13.35 -39.91 13.00
C THR A 399 13.36 -40.96 11.89
N ARG A 400 12.44 -40.84 10.93
CA ARG A 400 12.46 -41.70 9.75
C ARG A 400 13.46 -41.13 8.74
N PRO A 401 14.13 -41.95 7.92
CA PRO A 401 15.08 -41.46 6.91
C PRO A 401 14.52 -40.40 5.95
N ASN A 402 13.21 -40.44 5.67
CA ASN A 402 12.51 -39.44 4.85
C ASN A 402 12.27 -38.11 5.60
N ASP A 403 12.12 -38.15 6.92
CA ASP A 403 11.92 -36.96 7.75
C ASP A 403 13.22 -36.13 7.77
N ASP A 404 14.38 -36.78 7.96
CA ASP A 404 15.70 -36.13 7.96
C ASP A 404 15.99 -35.44 6.61
N LEU A 405 15.65 -36.09 5.49
CA LEU A 405 15.75 -35.52 4.14
C LEU A 405 14.86 -34.27 3.99
N ALA A 406 13.62 -34.34 4.48
CA ALA A 406 12.69 -33.23 4.38
C ALA A 406 13.04 -32.05 5.32
N VAL A 407 13.60 -32.33 6.50
CA VAL A 407 14.19 -31.32 7.41
C VAL A 407 15.35 -30.60 6.73
N ALA A 408 16.26 -31.33 6.08
CA ALA A 408 17.38 -30.70 5.38
C ALA A 408 16.91 -29.86 4.15
N ALA A 409 15.89 -30.33 3.42
CA ALA A 409 15.31 -29.60 2.29
C ALA A 409 14.63 -28.29 2.73
N ILE A 410 13.75 -28.34 3.74
CA ILE A 410 13.10 -27.13 4.27
C ILE A 410 14.11 -26.18 4.93
N THR A 411 15.21 -26.69 5.49
CA THR A 411 16.30 -25.86 6.04
C THR A 411 17.01 -25.06 4.95
N ALA A 412 17.39 -25.71 3.83
CA ALA A 412 17.99 -25.02 2.68
C ALA A 412 17.01 -23.98 2.09
N LEU A 413 15.75 -24.36 1.87
CA LEU A 413 14.73 -23.43 1.36
C LEU A 413 14.46 -22.27 2.33
N THR A 414 14.51 -22.50 3.64
CA THR A 414 14.42 -21.43 4.65
C THR A 414 15.60 -20.48 4.56
N LYS A 415 16.82 -21.00 4.39
CA LYS A 415 18.06 -20.21 4.38
C LYS A 415 18.23 -19.31 3.15
N TYR A 416 17.74 -19.73 1.99
CA TYR A 416 18.00 -19.04 0.72
C TYR A 416 16.77 -18.45 0.02
N CYS A 417 15.57 -18.99 0.27
CA CYS A 417 14.37 -18.63 -0.50
C CYS A 417 13.26 -17.96 0.34
N TYR A 418 13.19 -18.19 1.65
CA TYR A 418 12.05 -17.80 2.48
C TYR A 418 11.89 -16.28 2.67
N ASP A 419 12.95 -15.49 2.60
CA ASP A 419 12.84 -14.03 2.68
C ASP A 419 12.11 -13.41 1.47
N CYS A 420 12.04 -14.12 0.34
CA CYS A 420 11.36 -13.70 -0.90
C CYS A 420 10.13 -14.55 -1.26
N HIS A 421 10.06 -15.79 -0.76
CA HIS A 421 9.03 -16.79 -1.06
C HIS A 421 8.48 -17.46 0.21
N GLY A 422 8.46 -16.73 1.33
CA GLY A 422 7.86 -17.16 2.60
C GLY A 422 6.47 -16.57 2.80
N LEU A 423 6.19 -16.06 4.00
CA LEU A 423 4.93 -15.39 4.36
C LEU A 423 4.77 -13.98 3.74
N ASP A 424 5.44 -13.70 2.62
CA ASP A 424 5.65 -12.36 2.10
C ASP A 424 5.33 -12.18 0.62
N PHE A 425 4.53 -11.16 0.35
CA PHE A 425 4.15 -10.76 -1.00
C PHE A 425 5.23 -9.93 -1.71
N ALA A 426 6.46 -10.46 -1.74
CA ALA A 426 7.49 -10.07 -2.71
C ALA A 426 7.19 -10.73 -4.07
N VAL A 427 6.86 -12.03 -4.07
CA VAL A 427 6.33 -12.76 -5.23
C VAL A 427 5.06 -13.54 -4.81
N PRO A 428 3.85 -13.14 -5.23
CA PRO A 428 2.63 -13.86 -4.86
C PRO A 428 2.57 -15.25 -5.51
N GLY A 429 2.38 -16.30 -4.71
CA GLY A 429 2.10 -17.65 -5.20
C GLY A 429 2.09 -18.75 -4.14
N PHE A 430 3.17 -18.87 -3.36
CA PHE A 430 3.45 -20.01 -2.47
C PHE A 430 4.37 -19.63 -1.31
N ASP A 431 4.41 -20.46 -0.26
CA ASP A 431 5.39 -20.41 0.84
C ASP A 431 6.32 -21.63 0.73
N VAL A 432 7.63 -21.41 0.61
CA VAL A 432 8.64 -22.50 0.52
C VAL A 432 8.69 -23.42 1.75
N LYS A 433 8.08 -23.02 2.88
CA LYS A 433 7.94 -23.83 4.09
C LYS A 433 6.60 -24.55 4.19
N ASP A 434 5.61 -24.23 3.35
CA ASP A 434 4.39 -25.02 3.22
C ASP A 434 4.40 -25.88 1.95
N ARG A 435 4.65 -27.18 2.15
CA ARG A 435 4.58 -28.20 1.09
C ARG A 435 3.18 -28.33 0.49
N ARG A 436 2.10 -27.93 1.16
CA ARG A 436 0.76 -27.87 0.53
C ARG A 436 0.73 -26.76 -0.51
N SER A 437 1.14 -25.53 -0.18
CA SER A 437 1.21 -24.42 -1.14
C SER A 437 2.12 -24.70 -2.35
N LEU A 438 3.23 -25.41 -2.15
CA LEU A 438 4.13 -25.83 -3.23
C LEU A 438 3.52 -26.86 -4.19
N ILE A 439 2.53 -27.64 -3.74
CA ILE A 439 1.84 -28.69 -4.52
C ILE A 439 0.45 -28.23 -5.00
N ALA A 440 -0.10 -27.17 -4.40
CA ALA A 440 -1.34 -26.55 -4.83
C ALA A 440 -1.15 -25.82 -6.17
N GLN A 441 -2.22 -25.80 -6.98
CA GLN A 441 -2.29 -24.98 -8.18
C GLN A 441 -2.69 -23.54 -7.78
N ALA A 442 -2.00 -22.54 -8.33
CA ALA A 442 -2.25 -21.13 -8.02
C ALA A 442 -3.54 -20.57 -8.66
N ASP A 443 -3.98 -21.17 -9.77
CA ASP A 443 -5.32 -21.04 -10.37
C ASP A 443 -5.58 -22.25 -11.30
N GLU A 444 -6.79 -22.38 -11.86
CA GLU A 444 -7.20 -23.49 -12.73
C GLU A 444 -6.35 -23.63 -14.02
N ASP A 445 -5.60 -22.59 -14.41
CA ASP A 445 -4.70 -22.58 -15.56
C ASP A 445 -3.23 -22.93 -15.19
N SER A 446 -2.90 -23.11 -13.90
CA SER A 446 -1.51 -23.16 -13.41
C SER A 446 -1.04 -24.56 -12.99
N GLU A 447 0.18 -24.90 -13.39
CA GLU A 447 0.93 -26.06 -12.89
C GLU A 447 1.42 -25.81 -11.45
N PRO A 448 1.57 -26.86 -10.60
CA PRO A 448 2.08 -26.72 -9.25
C PRO A 448 3.60 -26.48 -9.23
N TYR A 449 4.09 -25.77 -8.21
CA TYR A 449 5.52 -25.44 -8.07
C TYR A 449 6.40 -26.68 -7.85
N ILE A 450 5.83 -27.75 -7.29
CA ILE A 450 6.42 -29.08 -7.16
C ILE A 450 5.43 -30.14 -7.65
N ARG A 451 5.90 -30.96 -8.59
CA ARG A 451 5.29 -32.26 -8.91
C ARG A 451 6.00 -33.36 -8.13
N VAL A 452 5.27 -33.98 -7.19
CA VAL A 452 5.81 -35.02 -6.30
C VAL A 452 6.28 -36.23 -7.12
N GLY A 453 7.56 -36.59 -7.00
CA GLY A 453 8.18 -37.66 -7.78
C GLY A 453 8.74 -37.24 -9.15
N ASP A 454 8.55 -35.98 -9.56
CA ASP A 454 8.90 -35.46 -10.89
C ASP A 454 9.66 -34.13 -10.75
N PRO A 455 10.97 -34.17 -10.44
CA PRO A 455 11.78 -32.97 -10.32
C PRO A 455 11.97 -32.26 -11.66
N GLU A 456 12.04 -32.98 -12.79
CA GLU A 456 12.31 -32.39 -14.10
C GLU A 456 11.19 -31.45 -14.58
N HIS A 457 9.95 -31.66 -14.15
CA HIS A 457 8.83 -30.76 -14.40
C HIS A 457 8.37 -29.98 -13.14
N SER A 458 9.19 -29.93 -12.10
CA SER A 458 8.94 -29.10 -10.90
C SER A 458 9.59 -27.72 -11.06
N LEU A 459 8.78 -26.66 -11.15
CA LEU A 459 9.26 -25.29 -11.34
C LEU A 459 10.27 -24.85 -10.25
N LEU A 460 10.13 -25.32 -9.01
CA LEU A 460 11.13 -25.07 -7.96
C LEU A 460 12.52 -25.63 -8.33
N TRP A 461 12.58 -26.83 -8.92
CA TRP A 461 13.83 -27.45 -9.35
C TRP A 461 14.38 -26.83 -10.64
N GLU A 462 13.50 -26.45 -11.57
CA GLU A 462 13.90 -25.72 -12.78
C GLU A 462 14.71 -24.46 -12.43
N ARG A 463 14.20 -23.64 -11.50
CA ARG A 463 14.86 -22.37 -11.12
C ARG A 463 16.06 -22.55 -10.19
N VAL A 464 15.91 -23.31 -9.10
CA VAL A 464 16.95 -23.44 -8.06
C VAL A 464 18.05 -24.44 -8.44
N GLY A 465 17.73 -25.39 -9.32
CA GLY A 465 18.59 -26.54 -9.66
C GLY A 465 19.16 -26.56 -11.07
N LEU A 466 18.35 -26.25 -12.09
CA LEU A 466 18.75 -26.37 -13.50
C LEU A 466 19.23 -25.04 -14.09
N ASN A 467 18.47 -23.96 -13.90
CA ASN A 467 18.78 -22.63 -14.42
C ASN A 467 19.75 -21.86 -13.51
N GLU A 468 19.81 -22.22 -12.22
CA GLU A 468 20.53 -21.52 -11.15
C GLU A 468 20.19 -20.02 -11.04
N ASP A 469 18.96 -19.66 -11.42
CA ASP A 469 18.47 -18.27 -11.51
C ASP A 469 17.62 -17.84 -10.30
N MET A 470 17.46 -18.73 -9.32
CA MET A 470 16.87 -18.47 -8.00
C MET A 470 17.72 -19.11 -6.89
N PRO A 471 18.14 -18.36 -5.86
CA PRO A 471 17.96 -16.91 -5.66
C PRO A 471 18.63 -16.06 -6.75
N PRO A 472 18.34 -14.76 -6.85
CA PRO A 472 19.04 -13.85 -7.77
C PRO A 472 20.56 -13.85 -7.57
N SER A 473 21.31 -13.39 -8.58
CA SER A 473 22.79 -13.34 -8.57
C SER A 473 23.40 -12.64 -7.36
N ASP A 474 22.66 -11.68 -6.82
CA ASP A 474 23.12 -10.75 -5.78
C ASP A 474 22.74 -11.26 -4.37
N SER A 475 22.18 -12.47 -4.28
CA SER A 475 21.75 -13.15 -3.05
C SER A 475 22.55 -14.43 -2.78
N PRO A 476 22.70 -14.87 -1.50
CA PRO A 476 23.41 -16.09 -1.15
C PRO A 476 22.83 -17.32 -1.87
N GLN A 477 23.72 -18.09 -2.52
CA GLN A 477 23.32 -19.23 -3.36
C GLN A 477 23.33 -20.56 -2.58
N PRO A 478 22.34 -21.45 -2.81
CA PRO A 478 22.39 -22.84 -2.36
C PRO A 478 23.62 -23.57 -2.92
N THR A 479 24.31 -24.33 -2.07
CA THR A 479 25.43 -25.17 -2.51
C THR A 479 24.95 -26.31 -3.42
N SER A 480 25.85 -26.87 -4.24
CA SER A 480 25.52 -28.01 -5.11
C SER A 480 24.98 -29.22 -4.33
N GLN A 481 25.40 -29.40 -3.08
CA GLN A 481 24.88 -30.44 -2.19
C GLN A 481 23.45 -30.15 -1.71
N GLU A 482 23.16 -28.89 -1.32
CA GLU A 482 21.80 -28.46 -0.95
C GLU A 482 20.84 -28.53 -2.14
N ARG A 483 21.29 -28.16 -3.35
CA ARG A 483 20.52 -28.33 -4.59
C ARG A 483 20.19 -29.80 -4.85
N GLN A 484 21.19 -30.69 -4.86
CA GLN A 484 20.96 -32.14 -5.02
C GLN A 484 20.02 -32.71 -3.96
N LEU A 485 20.06 -32.17 -2.73
CA LEU A 485 19.16 -32.56 -1.65
C LEU A 485 17.71 -32.11 -1.92
N ILE A 486 17.49 -30.91 -2.45
CA ILE A 486 16.16 -30.43 -2.88
C ILE A 486 15.61 -31.30 -4.02
N ALA A 487 16.41 -31.62 -5.05
CA ALA A 487 16.00 -32.53 -6.12
C ALA A 487 15.61 -33.91 -5.59
N LYS A 488 16.44 -34.47 -4.69
CA LYS A 488 16.19 -35.76 -4.05
C LYS A 488 14.90 -35.74 -3.22
N TRP A 489 14.66 -34.66 -2.46
CA TRP A 489 13.45 -34.47 -1.67
C TRP A 489 12.18 -34.42 -2.54
N ILE A 490 12.22 -33.74 -3.69
CA ILE A 490 11.12 -33.73 -4.66
C ILE A 490 10.89 -35.13 -5.26
N SER A 491 11.96 -35.82 -5.64
CA SER A 491 11.95 -37.15 -6.28
C SER A 491 11.48 -38.27 -5.34
N GLU A 492 11.97 -38.32 -4.10
CA GLU A 492 11.46 -39.24 -3.08
C GLU A 492 10.08 -38.79 -2.53
N GLY A 493 9.65 -37.58 -2.89
CA GLY A 493 8.34 -37.02 -2.55
C GLY A 493 8.09 -36.88 -1.06
N ALA A 494 9.14 -36.82 -0.23
CA ALA A 494 8.99 -36.87 1.22
C ALA A 494 8.11 -35.69 1.72
N PRO A 495 7.14 -35.93 2.64
CA PRO A 495 6.42 -34.84 3.27
C PRO A 495 7.42 -33.98 4.07
N PHE A 496 7.21 -32.66 4.12
CA PHE A 496 7.80 -31.92 5.25
C PHE A 496 7.26 -32.55 6.54
N PRO A 497 8.09 -32.69 7.59
CA PRO A 497 7.61 -33.24 8.85
C PRO A 497 6.40 -32.43 9.28
N ALA A 498 5.34 -33.10 9.73
CA ALA A 498 4.27 -32.40 10.42
C ALA A 498 4.91 -31.65 11.60
N LEU A 499 4.79 -30.32 11.60
CA LEU A 499 5.15 -29.51 12.76
C LEU A 499 4.45 -30.15 13.96
N GLN A 500 5.24 -30.49 14.99
CA GLN A 500 4.82 -31.44 16.02
C GLN A 500 3.39 -31.18 16.45
N SER A 501 2.53 -32.20 16.31
CA SER A 501 1.11 -32.13 16.65
C SER A 501 0.96 -31.89 18.16
N ARG A 502 1.01 -30.61 18.54
CA ARG A 502 0.73 -30.16 19.91
C ARG A 502 -0.71 -30.53 20.26
N PRO A 503 -1.00 -30.84 21.53
CA PRO A 503 -2.39 -30.88 22.00
C PRO A 503 -3.06 -29.55 21.64
N HIS A 504 -4.27 -29.63 21.08
CA HIS A 504 -5.15 -28.47 20.96
C HIS A 504 -5.50 -27.98 22.36
N ILE A 505 -5.46 -26.67 22.58
CA ILE A 505 -5.78 -26.06 23.87
C ILE A 505 -7.03 -25.21 23.70
N THR A 506 -8.04 -25.48 24.52
CA THR A 506 -9.32 -24.80 24.46
C THR A 506 -9.27 -23.42 25.12
N GLN A 507 -10.21 -22.54 24.73
CA GLN A 507 -10.41 -21.26 25.40
C GLN A 507 -10.74 -21.43 26.90
N ASN A 508 -11.36 -22.55 27.30
CA ASN A 508 -11.66 -22.81 28.71
C ASN A 508 -10.41 -23.03 29.55
N GLU A 509 -9.44 -23.82 29.06
CA GLU A 509 -8.19 -24.12 29.78
C GLU A 509 -7.36 -22.85 29.99
N ALA A 510 -7.22 -22.01 28.96
CA ALA A 510 -6.53 -20.72 29.10
C ALA A 510 -7.22 -19.79 30.11
N LEU A 511 -8.56 -19.72 30.10
CA LEU A 511 -9.31 -18.93 31.08
C LEU A 511 -9.26 -19.55 32.50
N GLU A 512 -9.11 -20.87 32.63
CA GLU A 512 -8.85 -21.52 33.91
C GLU A 512 -7.48 -21.13 34.46
N SER A 513 -6.41 -21.19 33.65
CA SER A 513 -5.07 -20.73 34.03
C SER A 513 -5.06 -19.26 34.46
N ILE A 514 -5.73 -18.38 33.71
CA ILE A 514 -5.86 -16.95 34.05
C ILE A 514 -6.57 -16.75 35.38
N LYS A 515 -7.72 -17.41 35.58
CA LYS A 515 -8.47 -17.36 36.85
C LYS A 515 -7.60 -17.81 38.02
N VAL A 516 -6.89 -18.94 37.88
CA VAL A 516 -6.03 -19.50 38.93
C VAL A 516 -4.88 -18.53 39.27
N TYR A 517 -4.19 -17.99 38.26
CA TYR A 517 -3.11 -17.01 38.46
C TYR A 517 -3.63 -15.71 39.09
N LEU A 518 -4.76 -15.17 38.61
CA LEU A 518 -5.34 -13.93 39.10
C LEU A 518 -5.79 -14.04 40.57
N LEU A 519 -6.33 -15.19 40.98
CA LEU A 519 -6.71 -15.45 42.37
C LEU A 519 -5.50 -15.58 43.31
N GLN A 520 -4.31 -15.95 42.80
CA GLN A 520 -3.07 -15.95 43.58
C GLN A 520 -2.52 -14.53 43.82
N GLN A 521 -2.86 -13.56 42.96
CA GLN A 521 -2.44 -12.16 43.15
C GLN A 521 -3.22 -11.48 44.31
N PRO A 522 -2.61 -10.52 45.03
CA PRO A 522 -3.30 -9.77 46.06
C PRO A 522 -4.49 -8.99 45.49
N SER A 523 -5.60 -8.94 46.22
CA SER A 523 -6.88 -8.41 45.70
C SER A 523 -6.84 -6.94 45.25
N ALA A 524 -5.92 -6.13 45.79
CA ALA A 524 -5.71 -4.75 45.35
C ALA A 524 -5.01 -4.65 43.97
N ASP A 525 -4.25 -5.68 43.60
CA ASP A 525 -3.38 -5.69 42.41
C ASP A 525 -4.04 -6.37 41.20
N ARG A 526 -4.99 -7.29 41.43
CA ARG A 526 -5.74 -8.02 40.39
C ARG A 526 -6.29 -7.12 39.27
N ARG A 527 -6.76 -5.92 39.62
CA ARG A 527 -7.29 -4.94 38.65
C ARG A 527 -6.29 -4.39 37.63
N TYR A 528 -4.98 -4.57 37.85
CA TYR A 528 -3.90 -4.13 36.95
C TYR A 528 -3.28 -5.29 36.16
N GLN A 529 -3.64 -6.53 36.47
CA GLN A 529 -3.18 -7.72 35.76
C GLN A 529 -3.84 -7.80 34.38
N ARG A 530 -3.06 -8.05 33.33
CA ARG A 530 -3.53 -8.17 31.94
C ARG A 530 -2.88 -9.36 31.24
N PHE A 531 -3.63 -9.96 30.31
CA PHE A 531 -3.33 -11.27 29.75
C PHE A 531 -3.32 -11.25 28.23
N PHE A 532 -2.18 -11.64 27.66
CA PHE A 532 -2.00 -11.85 26.24
C PHE A 532 -2.10 -13.34 25.91
N THR A 533 -2.77 -13.70 24.82
CA THR A 533 -2.96 -15.10 24.40
C THR A 533 -2.36 -15.40 23.03
N LEU A 534 -1.80 -16.61 22.94
CA LEU A 534 -1.19 -17.25 21.78
C LEU A 534 -2.00 -18.44 21.25
N LEU A 535 -3.20 -18.72 21.78
CA LEU A 535 -4.00 -19.91 21.41
C LEU A 535 -4.15 -20.08 19.89
N ASN A 536 -4.44 -18.99 19.17
CA ASN A 536 -4.60 -19.01 17.71
C ASN A 536 -3.29 -19.23 16.93
N LEU A 537 -2.13 -19.08 17.57
CA LEU A 537 -0.83 -19.48 17.02
C LEU A 537 -0.48 -20.91 17.43
N HIS A 538 -0.70 -21.29 18.69
CA HIS A 538 -0.42 -22.63 19.20
C HIS A 538 -1.28 -23.70 18.54
N ASN A 539 -2.58 -23.46 18.36
CA ASN A 539 -3.51 -24.37 17.70
C ASN A 539 -3.39 -24.38 16.17
N SER A 540 -2.53 -23.53 15.58
CA SER A 540 -2.33 -23.48 14.12
C SER A 540 -1.22 -24.43 13.68
N SER A 541 -1.48 -25.19 12.61
CA SER A 541 -0.65 -26.30 12.12
C SER A 541 0.67 -25.88 11.48
N ASP A 542 0.79 -24.61 11.08
CA ASP A 542 1.96 -24.02 10.41
C ASP A 542 2.89 -23.24 11.36
N MET A 543 2.55 -23.17 12.65
CA MET A 543 3.43 -22.63 13.70
C MET A 543 4.25 -23.75 14.36
N GLY A 544 5.55 -23.51 14.54
CA GLY A 544 6.46 -24.36 15.33
C GLY A 544 6.83 -23.73 16.68
N SER A 545 7.48 -24.50 17.56
CA SER A 545 7.92 -24.03 18.89
C SER A 545 8.82 -22.80 18.82
N GLU A 546 9.78 -22.77 17.88
CA GLU A 546 10.61 -21.59 17.61
C GLU A 546 9.76 -20.36 17.22
N GLY A 547 8.71 -20.56 16.42
CA GLY A 547 7.78 -19.49 16.05
C GLY A 547 7.00 -18.96 17.25
N LEU A 548 6.55 -19.84 18.15
CA LEU A 548 5.88 -19.44 19.39
C LEU A 548 6.83 -18.69 20.34
N ASN A 549 8.08 -19.15 20.48
CA ASN A 549 9.13 -18.44 21.21
C ASN A 549 9.40 -17.05 20.61
N ARG A 550 9.53 -16.97 19.28
CA ARG A 550 9.71 -15.72 18.54
C ARG A 550 8.53 -14.76 18.73
N SER A 551 7.29 -15.26 18.77
CA SER A 551 6.11 -14.46 19.11
C SER A 551 6.13 -13.95 20.56
N ARG A 552 6.52 -14.78 21.54
CA ARG A 552 6.70 -14.36 22.95
C ARG A 552 7.77 -13.25 23.07
N ALA A 553 8.92 -13.46 22.42
CA ALA A 553 9.99 -12.47 22.31
C ALA A 553 9.53 -11.16 21.65
N ALA A 554 8.73 -11.25 20.58
CA ALA A 554 8.18 -10.10 19.88
C ALA A 554 7.23 -9.27 20.77
N LEU A 555 6.38 -9.91 21.58
CA LEU A 555 5.55 -9.21 22.56
C LEU A 555 6.41 -8.48 23.60
N SER A 556 7.44 -9.15 24.12
CA SER A 556 8.36 -8.53 25.08
C SER A 556 9.06 -7.31 24.49
N LYS A 557 9.52 -7.36 23.22
CA LYS A 557 10.04 -6.17 22.50
C LYS A 557 8.98 -5.06 22.44
N VAL A 558 7.78 -5.34 21.93
CA VAL A 558 6.74 -4.32 21.73
C VAL A 558 6.28 -3.69 23.05
N VAL A 559 6.00 -4.49 24.09
CA VAL A 559 5.57 -4.00 25.41
C VAL A 559 6.60 -3.03 26.01
N ASN A 560 7.91 -3.34 25.91
CA ASN A 560 8.95 -2.46 26.42
C ASN A 560 9.26 -1.26 25.51
N SER A 561 9.10 -1.40 24.18
CA SER A 561 9.16 -0.27 23.22
C SER A 561 7.93 0.65 23.29
N LEU A 562 6.89 0.26 24.03
CA LEU A 562 5.69 1.05 24.34
C LEU A 562 5.71 1.61 25.78
N SER A 563 6.86 1.58 26.46
CA SER A 563 6.97 1.86 27.90
C SER A 563 7.95 3.01 28.21
N TRP A 564 7.54 3.90 29.12
CA TRP A 564 8.45 4.88 29.77
C TRP A 564 9.02 4.37 31.11
N SER A 565 8.83 3.09 31.45
CA SER A 565 9.49 2.48 32.59
C SER A 565 11.00 2.36 32.36
N LYS A 566 11.77 2.40 33.45
CA LYS A 566 13.23 2.24 33.42
C LYS A 566 13.67 0.78 33.37
N GLU A 567 12.91 -0.12 33.99
CA GLU A 567 13.25 -1.55 34.02
C GLU A 567 12.57 -2.28 32.86
N ILE A 568 13.22 -3.31 32.34
CA ILE A 568 12.66 -4.18 31.28
C ILE A 568 11.73 -5.21 31.92
N VAL A 569 10.47 -5.25 31.48
CA VAL A 569 9.45 -6.18 31.95
C VAL A 569 9.29 -7.31 30.95
N ILE A 570 9.63 -8.55 31.35
CA ILE A 570 9.42 -9.75 30.54
C ILE A 570 8.04 -10.32 30.90
N PRO A 571 7.04 -10.38 29.99
CA PRO A 571 5.72 -10.88 30.31
C PRO A 571 5.77 -12.36 30.75
N HIS A 572 5.11 -12.68 31.86
CA HIS A 572 5.26 -13.96 32.55
C HIS A 572 4.32 -15.02 31.97
N VAL A 573 4.86 -16.16 31.54
CA VAL A 573 4.05 -17.33 31.12
C VAL A 573 3.34 -17.94 32.33
N ILE A 574 2.03 -18.16 32.24
CA ILE A 574 1.19 -18.65 33.36
C ILE A 574 0.55 -20.04 33.15
N ASP A 575 0.78 -20.66 31.99
CA ASP A 575 0.27 -21.99 31.62
C ASP A 575 1.41 -22.91 31.16
N GLU A 576 1.26 -24.23 31.35
CA GLU A 576 2.32 -25.22 31.04
C GLU A 576 2.71 -25.26 29.55
N ALA A 577 1.81 -24.82 28.65
CA ALA A 577 2.05 -24.78 27.22
C ALA A 577 2.60 -23.43 26.70
N GLY A 578 2.68 -22.41 27.55
CA GLY A 578 3.14 -21.07 27.16
C GLY A 578 2.19 -20.31 26.23
N THR A 579 0.89 -20.62 26.26
CA THR A 579 -0.15 -19.98 25.45
C THR A 579 -0.74 -18.72 26.06
N VAL A 580 -0.45 -18.41 27.32
CA VAL A 580 -0.91 -17.20 28.02
C VAL A 580 0.25 -16.51 28.74
N MET A 581 0.38 -15.21 28.53
CA MET A 581 1.36 -14.34 29.17
C MET A 581 0.68 -13.24 29.97
N ALA A 582 1.12 -13.01 31.21
CA ALA A 582 0.63 -11.98 32.11
C ALA A 582 1.60 -10.80 32.22
N ILE A 583 1.06 -9.59 32.39
CA ILE A 583 1.77 -8.40 32.89
C ILE A 583 0.95 -7.74 34.00
N ASP A 584 1.62 -7.02 34.89
CA ASP A 584 1.01 -5.89 35.58
C ASP A 584 1.24 -4.62 34.74
N ILE A 585 0.17 -3.88 34.43
CA ILE A 585 0.31 -2.67 33.60
C ILE A 585 1.12 -1.56 34.27
N ARG A 586 1.24 -1.58 35.62
CA ARG A 586 2.00 -0.58 36.38
C ARG A 586 3.51 -0.75 36.19
N ASP A 587 3.99 -1.98 36.02
CA ASP A 587 5.43 -2.27 35.83
C ASP A 587 5.93 -1.71 34.49
N VAL A 588 5.06 -1.68 33.47
CA VAL A 588 5.30 -1.05 32.16
C VAL A 588 4.88 0.42 32.09
N GLY A 589 4.42 0.99 33.21
CA GLY A 589 4.07 2.41 33.33
C GLY A 589 2.77 2.81 32.64
N TRP A 590 1.91 1.86 32.29
CA TRP A 590 0.61 2.12 31.66
C TRP A 590 -0.50 2.32 32.70
N THR A 591 -1.48 3.14 32.31
CA THR A 591 -2.71 3.39 33.08
C THR A 591 -3.85 2.46 32.66
N LEU A 592 -4.89 2.37 33.50
CA LEU A 592 -6.13 1.68 33.15
C LEU A 592 -6.79 2.31 31.92
N ASP A 593 -6.76 3.64 31.79
CA ASP A 593 -7.38 4.37 30.69
C ASP A 593 -6.68 4.06 29.35
N GLN A 594 -5.35 3.92 29.34
CA GLN A 594 -4.59 3.44 28.17
C GLN A 594 -4.88 1.98 27.84
N TRP A 595 -5.20 1.14 28.84
CA TRP A 595 -5.64 -0.22 28.57
C TRP A 595 -7.05 -0.27 27.94
N GLU A 596 -8.01 0.51 28.45
CA GLU A 596 -9.34 0.60 27.83
C GLU A 596 -9.25 1.22 26.42
N GLU A 597 -8.32 2.13 26.17
CA GLU A 597 -8.00 2.62 24.83
C GLU A 597 -7.52 1.51 23.89
N ILE A 598 -6.60 0.63 24.32
CA ILE A 598 -6.22 -0.58 23.57
C ILE A 598 -7.46 -1.43 23.25
N LEU A 599 -8.34 -1.66 24.24
CA LEU A 599 -9.51 -2.54 24.07
C LEU A 599 -10.55 -2.01 23.06
N LYS A 600 -10.69 -0.69 22.86
CA LYS A 600 -11.60 -0.11 21.85
C LYS A 600 -11.30 -0.60 20.43
N TYR A 601 -10.04 -0.88 20.13
CA TYR A 601 -9.60 -1.35 18.82
C TYR A 601 -9.59 -2.89 18.71
N TYR A 602 -9.92 -3.64 19.77
CA TYR A 602 -9.75 -5.09 19.81
C TYR A 602 -10.91 -5.85 19.13
N PRO A 603 -10.72 -6.40 17.91
CA PRO A 603 -11.83 -6.89 17.10
C PRO A 603 -12.28 -8.32 17.46
N TYR A 604 -11.55 -8.96 18.39
CA TYR A 604 -11.80 -10.33 18.86
C TYR A 604 -12.51 -10.39 20.22
N GLY A 605 -13.00 -9.26 20.74
CA GLY A 605 -13.71 -9.22 22.03
C GLY A 605 -15.01 -10.02 21.99
N ILE A 606 -15.05 -11.18 22.65
CA ILE A 606 -16.24 -12.01 22.82
C ILE A 606 -16.34 -12.55 24.25
N ARG A 607 -17.56 -12.75 24.74
CA ARG A 607 -17.85 -13.55 25.94
C ARG A 607 -18.50 -14.87 25.51
N PRO A 608 -18.06 -16.02 26.06
CA PRO A 608 -18.69 -17.32 25.78
C PRO A 608 -20.19 -17.34 26.09
N ALA A 609 -20.93 -18.21 25.40
CA ALA A 609 -22.36 -18.44 25.62
C ALA A 609 -22.66 -18.77 27.10
N THR A 610 -23.86 -18.47 27.60
CA THR A 610 -24.18 -18.63 29.05
C THR A 610 -24.12 -20.06 29.57
N ASP A 611 -24.21 -21.03 28.67
CA ASP A 611 -24.14 -22.47 28.86
C ASP A 611 -22.76 -23.08 28.54
N ASP A 612 -21.83 -22.29 28.00
CA ASP A 612 -20.43 -22.69 27.79
C ASP A 612 -19.68 -22.73 29.15
N PRO A 613 -18.94 -23.81 29.49
CA PRO A 613 -18.17 -23.90 30.74
C PRO A 613 -17.24 -22.71 31.00
N SER A 614 -16.63 -22.17 29.94
CA SER A 614 -15.70 -21.04 30.03
C SER A 614 -16.37 -19.72 30.40
N SER A 615 -17.70 -19.62 30.27
CA SER A 615 -18.50 -18.46 30.66
C SER A 615 -18.52 -18.21 32.17
N ALA A 616 -18.23 -19.23 32.99
CA ALA A 616 -17.99 -19.06 34.42
C ALA A 616 -16.62 -18.43 34.69
N ASN A 617 -15.57 -18.98 34.07
CA ASN A 617 -14.19 -18.47 34.20
C ASN A 617 -14.08 -17.02 33.70
N ALA A 618 -14.63 -16.71 32.52
CA ALA A 618 -14.61 -15.37 31.94
C ALA A 618 -15.29 -14.31 32.83
N ARG A 619 -16.42 -14.65 33.47
CA ARG A 619 -17.11 -13.74 34.41
C ARG A 619 -16.28 -13.47 35.67
N GLN A 620 -15.72 -14.52 36.28
CA GLN A 620 -14.89 -14.33 37.47
C GLN A 620 -13.62 -13.53 37.16
N ILE A 621 -13.00 -13.72 36.00
CA ILE A 621 -11.88 -12.87 35.55
C ILE A 621 -12.32 -11.42 35.40
N ALA A 622 -13.50 -11.16 34.81
CA ALA A 622 -13.99 -9.80 34.64
C ALA A 622 -14.33 -9.10 35.97
N GLU A 623 -14.85 -9.85 36.96
CA GLU A 623 -15.12 -9.37 38.32
C GLU A 623 -13.82 -9.01 39.07
N GLU A 624 -12.77 -9.83 38.94
CA GLU A 624 -11.49 -9.67 39.66
C GLU A 624 -10.52 -8.69 38.97
N SER A 625 -10.51 -8.62 37.63
CA SER A 625 -9.61 -7.73 36.85
C SER A 625 -10.25 -6.39 36.45
N GLY A 626 -11.58 -6.28 36.50
CA GLY A 626 -12.33 -5.09 36.13
C GLY A 626 -12.57 -4.90 34.62
N THR A 627 -12.05 -5.77 33.74
CA THR A 627 -12.26 -5.72 32.28
C THR A 627 -13.20 -6.82 31.81
N GLN A 628 -14.17 -6.51 30.94
CA GLN A 628 -15.01 -7.53 30.30
C GLN A 628 -14.23 -8.42 29.31
N ILE A 629 -13.14 -7.91 28.73
CA ILE A 629 -12.26 -8.67 27.83
C ILE A 629 -11.17 -9.32 28.69
N SER A 630 -11.27 -10.65 28.85
CA SER A 630 -10.38 -11.45 29.70
C SER A 630 -8.98 -11.66 29.10
N THR A 631 -8.85 -11.62 27.78
CA THR A 631 -7.58 -11.78 27.05
C THR A 631 -7.51 -10.91 25.81
N VAL A 632 -6.30 -10.45 25.49
CA VAL A 632 -5.96 -9.81 24.21
C VAL A 632 -5.08 -10.77 23.39
N ARG A 633 -5.35 -10.92 22.11
CA ARG A 633 -4.50 -11.71 21.21
C ARG A 633 -3.13 -11.05 21.02
N LEU A 634 -2.08 -11.83 21.24
CA LEU A 634 -0.69 -11.38 21.15
C LEU A 634 -0.34 -10.93 19.73
N ASP A 635 -0.78 -11.67 18.71
CA ASP A 635 -0.48 -11.36 17.31
C ASP A 635 -1.12 -10.04 16.86
N TRP A 636 -2.40 -9.84 17.18
CA TRP A 636 -3.09 -8.57 16.99
C TRP A 636 -2.40 -7.43 17.75
N PHE A 637 -2.04 -7.62 19.02
CA PHE A 637 -1.46 -6.56 19.83
C PHE A 637 -0.12 -6.06 19.26
N ILE A 638 0.75 -6.98 18.85
CA ILE A 638 2.04 -6.64 18.23
C ILE A 638 1.85 -5.79 16.97
N VAL A 639 0.86 -6.09 16.14
CA VAL A 639 0.59 -5.32 14.91
C VAL A 639 -0.08 -3.98 15.22
N THR A 640 -1.18 -3.99 15.98
CA THR A 640 -2.06 -2.83 16.11
C THR A 640 -1.62 -1.85 17.20
N ALA A 641 -0.94 -2.30 18.26
CA ALA A 641 -0.37 -1.38 19.26
C ALA A 641 0.97 -0.75 18.80
N SER A 642 1.65 -1.34 17.81
CA SER A 642 2.85 -0.77 17.19
C SER A 642 2.54 0.27 16.11
N GLN A 643 1.26 0.59 15.86
CA GLN A 643 0.82 1.53 14.83
C GLN A 643 -0.10 2.64 15.40
N PRO A 644 -0.15 3.84 14.79
CA PRO A 644 -1.11 4.88 15.14
C PRO A 644 -2.57 4.43 14.98
N PRO A 645 -3.50 4.96 15.78
CA PRO A 645 -3.28 5.92 16.86
C PRO A 645 -2.78 5.26 18.17
N LEU A 646 -2.90 3.93 18.32
CA LEU A 646 -2.56 3.25 19.58
C LEU A 646 -1.09 3.43 19.98
N TYR A 647 -0.15 3.32 19.05
CA TYR A 647 1.28 3.57 19.29
C TYR A 647 1.50 4.91 20.01
N GLU A 648 0.78 5.93 19.56
CA GLU A 648 0.92 7.32 19.98
C GLU A 648 0.20 7.57 21.32
N HIS A 649 -0.98 6.96 21.52
CA HIS A 649 -1.76 7.01 22.76
C HIS A 649 -1.11 6.22 23.91
N ILE A 650 -0.52 5.05 23.64
CA ILE A 650 0.13 4.20 24.65
C ILE A 650 1.46 4.82 25.11
N LEU A 651 2.29 5.31 24.18
CA LEU A 651 3.51 6.03 24.54
C LEU A 651 3.27 7.47 25.04
N GLY A 652 2.08 8.05 24.85
CA GLY A 652 1.87 9.48 25.10
C GLY A 652 2.88 10.32 24.32
N LEU A 653 2.96 10.08 23.00
CA LEU A 653 3.78 10.87 22.09
C LEU A 653 3.13 12.25 21.90
N PRO A 654 3.90 13.34 21.90
CA PRO A 654 3.35 14.67 21.69
C PRO A 654 3.11 14.95 20.21
N HIS A 655 2.11 15.78 19.93
CA HIS A 655 1.74 16.19 18.57
C HIS A 655 2.76 17.12 17.87
N ASP A 656 3.82 17.53 18.56
CA ASP A 656 4.84 18.46 18.07
C ASP A 656 6.25 18.08 18.59
N VAL A 657 7.23 18.08 17.69
CA VAL A 657 8.61 17.68 17.97
C VAL A 657 9.29 18.54 19.04
N ALA A 658 8.95 19.82 19.15
CA ALA A 658 9.55 20.68 20.16
C ALA A 658 9.11 20.30 21.58
N GLU A 659 7.98 19.60 21.73
CA GLU A 659 7.58 19.02 23.02
C GLU A 659 8.33 17.72 23.34
N LEU A 660 8.59 16.87 22.33
CA LEU A 660 9.46 15.70 22.49
C LEU A 660 10.88 16.14 22.89
N GLU A 661 11.43 17.16 22.22
CA GLU A 661 12.73 17.74 22.53
C GLU A 661 12.78 18.27 23.98
N ARG A 662 11.73 18.97 24.45
CA ARG A 662 11.60 19.37 25.86
C ARG A 662 11.53 18.16 26.82
N LYS A 663 10.74 17.13 26.49
CA LYS A 663 10.59 15.89 27.30
C LYS A 663 11.91 15.11 27.43
N LEU A 664 12.77 15.18 26.41
CA LEU A 664 14.08 14.54 26.36
C LEU A 664 15.25 15.45 26.80
N ASN A 665 14.98 16.69 27.22
CA ASN A 665 15.97 17.72 27.57
C ASN A 665 16.98 18.03 26.43
N VAL A 666 16.49 18.03 25.18
CA VAL A 666 17.25 18.39 23.97
C VAL A 666 16.92 19.83 23.56
N ASN A 667 17.93 20.60 23.18
CA ASN A 667 17.77 21.92 22.57
C ASN A 667 18.54 21.97 21.26
N VAL A 668 17.89 21.62 20.14
CA VAL A 668 18.51 21.50 18.82
C VAL A 668 19.15 22.82 18.38
N ILE A 669 18.48 23.95 18.60
CA ILE A 669 18.96 25.29 18.23
C ILE A 669 20.24 25.65 19.02
N GLU A 670 20.24 25.49 20.35
CA GLU A 670 21.42 25.77 21.18
C GLU A 670 22.57 24.81 20.87
N ASN A 671 22.27 23.52 20.62
CA ASN A 671 23.26 22.54 20.19
C ASN A 671 23.88 22.95 18.84
N PHE A 672 23.09 23.37 17.85
CA PHE A 672 23.59 23.88 16.57
C PHE A 672 24.47 25.12 16.76
N LEU A 673 23.99 26.13 17.49
CA LEU A 673 24.73 27.38 17.72
C LEU A 673 26.09 27.12 18.40
N ASN A 674 26.10 26.35 19.49
CA ASN A 674 27.32 26.01 20.23
C ASN A 674 28.19 24.96 19.53
N GLY A 675 27.67 24.25 18.53
CA GLY A 675 28.39 23.17 17.84
C GLY A 675 28.50 21.88 18.64
N ARG A 676 27.44 21.53 19.39
CA ARG A 676 27.26 20.26 20.12
C ARG A 676 26.43 19.24 19.33
N VAL A 677 26.29 19.41 18.02
CA VAL A 677 25.57 18.47 17.14
C VAL A 677 26.62 17.61 16.44
N GLN A 678 26.39 16.30 16.40
CA GLN A 678 27.16 15.40 15.54
C GLN A 678 26.28 15.10 14.33
N ARG A 679 26.62 15.68 13.17
CA ARG A 679 25.81 15.69 11.95
C ARG A 679 26.43 14.82 10.85
N ALA A 680 25.61 14.24 9.99
CA ALA A 680 26.00 13.66 8.71
C ALA A 680 24.92 13.93 7.66
N ALA A 681 25.28 13.92 6.37
CA ALA A 681 24.28 13.85 5.31
C ALA A 681 24.78 13.07 4.08
N PHE A 682 23.83 12.49 3.36
CA PHE A 682 24.04 11.66 2.17
C PHE A 682 23.09 12.07 1.05
N LEU A 683 23.58 12.03 -0.19
CA LEU A 683 22.89 12.52 -1.39
C LEU A 683 21.96 11.48 -2.02
N THR A 684 22.08 10.21 -1.61
CA THR A 684 21.16 9.11 -1.88
C THR A 684 21.07 8.24 -0.63
N SER A 685 19.88 7.73 -0.32
CA SER A 685 19.65 6.80 0.79
C SER A 685 19.20 5.43 0.29
N GLY A 686 19.36 4.39 1.10
CA GLY A 686 18.84 3.05 0.79
C GLY A 686 17.31 2.93 0.77
N VAL A 687 16.60 4.04 1.04
CA VAL A 687 15.13 4.12 1.15
C VAL A 687 14.54 5.16 0.17
N SER A 688 15.37 6.04 -0.40
CA SER A 688 14.98 7.09 -1.36
C SER A 688 16.17 7.71 -2.12
N ASP A 689 15.93 8.07 -3.39
CA ASP A 689 16.90 8.75 -4.28
C ASP A 689 17.11 10.26 -3.95
N GLN A 690 16.78 10.70 -2.74
CA GLN A 690 16.86 12.12 -2.33
C GLN A 690 17.96 12.33 -1.28
N ASN A 691 18.31 13.60 -1.09
CA ASN A 691 19.13 14.03 0.04
C ASN A 691 18.46 13.62 1.36
N ARG A 692 19.25 13.23 2.36
CA ARG A 692 18.83 13.11 3.77
C ARG A 692 19.94 13.60 4.68
N LEU A 693 19.56 14.34 5.73
CA LEU A 693 20.47 14.85 6.75
C LEU A 693 20.09 14.27 8.10
N VAL A 694 21.06 13.92 8.92
CA VAL A 694 20.85 13.32 10.25
C VAL A 694 21.66 14.07 11.30
N ASP A 695 20.97 14.56 12.33
CA ASP A 695 21.54 15.13 13.54
C ASP A 695 21.49 14.11 14.68
N ARG A 696 22.61 13.97 15.40
CA ARG A 696 22.66 13.34 16.73
C ARG A 696 22.76 14.42 17.82
N HIS A 697 21.98 14.23 18.87
CA HIS A 697 22.11 14.95 20.13
C HIS A 697 22.14 13.97 21.31
N ASP A 698 22.92 14.29 22.34
CA ASP A 698 22.77 13.62 23.64
C ASP A 698 21.44 14.04 24.29
N ALA A 699 20.75 13.08 24.91
CA ALA A 699 19.40 13.22 25.46
C ALA A 699 19.30 12.54 26.84
N LEU A 700 18.21 12.84 27.58
CA LEU A 700 18.02 12.41 28.97
C LEU A 700 18.22 10.91 29.26
N TYR A 701 17.94 10.03 28.27
CA TYR A 701 18.03 8.57 28.42
C TYR A 701 19.10 7.91 27.53
N GLY A 702 19.84 8.69 26.73
CA GLY A 702 20.77 8.18 25.72
C GLY A 702 20.96 9.18 24.58
N ALA A 703 20.58 8.77 23.38
CA ALA A 703 20.59 9.64 22.20
C ALA A 703 19.18 10.06 21.77
N TYR A 704 19.14 11.21 21.09
CA TYR A 704 18.05 11.67 20.26
C TYR A 704 18.62 11.94 18.87
N TRP A 705 18.23 11.11 17.92
CA TRP A 705 18.57 11.24 16.51
C TRP A 705 17.39 11.88 15.78
N LYS A 706 17.69 12.79 14.85
CA LYS A 706 16.68 13.54 14.08
C LYS A 706 17.10 13.57 12.61
N SER A 707 16.30 12.98 11.74
CA SER A 707 16.45 13.15 10.30
C SER A 707 15.76 14.42 9.82
N TYR A 708 16.20 14.89 8.66
CA TYR A 708 15.52 15.88 7.84
C TYR A 708 15.48 15.31 6.43
N ASP A 709 14.28 15.25 5.88
CA ASP A 709 13.97 14.53 4.66
C ASP A 709 13.43 15.52 3.62
N PHE A 710 13.80 15.33 2.34
CA PHE A 710 13.64 16.33 1.28
C PHE A 710 12.90 15.71 0.09
N VAL A 711 11.82 16.35 -0.38
CA VAL A 711 11.08 15.97 -1.61
C VAL A 711 11.86 16.35 -2.87
N ARG A 712 12.81 17.29 -2.75
CA ARG A 712 13.61 17.80 -3.85
C ARG A 712 15.03 18.14 -3.44
N ASN A 713 15.97 17.84 -4.34
CA ASN A 713 17.36 18.29 -4.29
C ASN A 713 17.57 19.62 -5.05
N ASP A 714 16.56 20.50 -5.12
CA ASP A 714 16.66 21.85 -5.73
C ASP A 714 16.57 22.99 -4.68
N GLU A 715 16.91 24.21 -5.11
CA GLU A 715 16.98 25.42 -4.28
C GLU A 715 17.66 25.21 -2.91
N THR A 716 16.93 25.36 -1.79
CA THR A 716 17.46 25.20 -0.42
C THR A 716 17.64 23.73 0.02
N GLY A 717 17.15 22.77 -0.76
CA GLY A 717 17.36 21.33 -0.54
C GLY A 717 18.74 20.81 -0.96
N ASP A 718 19.54 21.58 -1.72
CA ASP A 718 20.92 21.22 -2.08
C ASP A 718 21.86 21.31 -0.85
N LEU A 719 22.03 20.19 -0.15
CA LEU A 719 22.90 20.08 1.04
C LEU A 719 24.39 20.34 0.76
N MET A 720 24.85 20.35 -0.50
CA MET A 720 26.23 20.79 -0.82
C MET A 720 26.38 22.31 -0.67
N ARG A 721 25.27 23.07 -0.72
CA ARG A 721 25.20 24.54 -0.63
C ARG A 721 24.52 25.05 0.65
N PHE A 722 23.52 24.33 1.17
CA PHE A 722 22.69 24.74 2.31
C PHE A 722 22.76 23.82 3.56
N PRO A 723 23.92 23.25 3.95
CA PRO A 723 24.01 22.30 5.06
C PRO A 723 23.87 22.88 6.48
N LEU A 724 23.66 24.20 6.62
CA LEU A 724 23.65 24.92 7.90
C LEU A 724 22.23 25.28 8.39
N GLY A 725 21.27 24.42 8.05
CA GLY A 725 19.88 24.48 8.53
C GLY A 725 19.61 23.61 9.77
N PRO A 726 18.33 23.49 10.18
CA PRO A 726 17.14 24.07 9.53
C PRO A 726 17.06 25.60 9.67
N GLN A 727 16.09 26.23 8.99
CA GLN A 727 15.77 27.64 9.24
C GLN A 727 15.20 27.84 10.65
N PHE A 728 15.74 28.81 11.39
CA PHE A 728 15.19 29.26 12.68
C PHE A 728 15.56 30.72 12.94
N HIS A 729 14.75 31.41 13.75
CA HIS A 729 14.97 32.82 14.06
C HIS A 729 16.31 33.03 14.79
N GLY A 730 17.20 33.82 14.19
CA GLY A 730 18.53 34.10 14.75
C GLY A 730 19.64 33.14 14.31
N ASN A 731 19.43 32.28 13.31
CA ASN A 731 20.50 31.48 12.71
C ASN A 731 21.54 32.41 12.02
N PRO A 732 22.81 32.47 12.47
CA PRO A 732 23.84 33.32 11.85
C PRO A 732 24.19 32.92 10.41
N TYR A 733 23.77 31.72 9.99
CA TYR A 733 24.01 31.12 8.69
C TYR A 733 22.73 30.95 7.87
N GLU A 734 21.67 31.72 8.13
CA GLU A 734 20.36 31.68 7.45
C GLU A 734 20.45 31.56 5.91
N LYS A 735 21.35 32.31 5.26
CA LYS A 735 21.69 32.23 3.82
C LYS A 735 22.27 30.87 3.33
N HIS A 736 22.50 29.93 4.23
CA HIS A 736 23.03 28.58 4.04
C HIS A 736 22.18 27.55 4.81
N ALA A 737 20.97 27.92 5.23
CA ALA A 737 20.02 27.02 5.88
C ALA A 737 19.13 26.32 4.85
N PHE A 738 18.84 25.03 5.09
CA PHE A 738 17.92 24.22 4.30
C PHE A 738 16.47 24.39 4.74
N GLU A 739 15.54 24.05 3.84
CA GLU A 739 14.12 23.81 4.12
C GLU A 739 13.84 22.31 3.99
N GLN A 740 13.02 21.76 4.88
CA GLN A 740 12.75 20.32 5.02
C GLN A 740 11.28 20.02 4.69
N ASP A 741 10.99 18.83 4.15
CA ASP A 741 9.60 18.41 3.89
C ASP A 741 9.02 17.55 5.03
N GLY A 742 9.90 16.95 5.85
CA GLY A 742 9.56 16.17 7.03
C GLY A 742 10.80 15.65 7.75
N GLY A 743 10.60 14.72 8.69
CA GLY A 743 11.69 14.04 9.38
C GLY A 743 11.23 12.99 10.38
N GLU A 744 12.16 12.09 10.71
CA GLU A 744 12.03 10.98 11.64
C GLU A 744 12.89 11.25 12.88
N MET A 745 12.32 11.11 14.07
CA MET A 745 13.05 11.15 15.34
C MET A 745 13.16 9.75 15.93
N ILE A 746 14.37 9.33 16.26
CA ILE A 746 14.67 8.04 16.88
C ILE A 746 15.32 8.34 18.24
N PHE A 747 14.71 7.90 19.33
CA PHE A 747 15.14 8.28 20.68
C PHE A 747 15.11 7.13 21.67
N ASN A 748 16.06 7.13 22.62
CA ASN A 748 16.07 6.14 23.68
C ASN A 748 14.95 6.36 24.70
N LEU A 749 14.27 5.27 25.05
CA LEU A 749 13.39 5.16 26.20
C LEU A 749 14.22 4.93 27.49
N PRO A 750 13.63 5.13 28.69
CA PRO A 750 14.36 4.98 29.95
C PRO A 750 14.91 3.57 30.23
N ASN A 751 14.34 2.55 29.58
CA ASN A 751 14.80 1.16 29.60
C ASN A 751 15.89 0.81 28.56
N GLY A 752 16.34 1.79 27.76
CA GLY A 752 17.40 1.64 26.76
C GLY A 752 16.93 1.20 25.36
N LEU A 753 15.68 0.74 25.21
CA LEU A 753 15.08 0.54 23.88
C LEU A 753 14.85 1.87 23.16
N GLN A 754 14.31 1.81 21.95
CA GLN A 754 13.99 2.97 21.12
C GLN A 754 12.48 3.11 20.89
N ALA A 755 12.07 4.38 20.77
CA ALA A 755 10.78 4.81 20.24
C ALA A 755 11.00 5.85 19.13
N TYR A 756 9.93 6.11 18.38
CA TYR A 756 9.97 6.75 17.07
C TYR A 756 8.88 7.82 16.96
N LEU A 757 9.12 8.82 16.12
CA LEU A 757 8.12 9.83 15.76
C LEU A 757 8.38 10.29 14.32
N LEU A 758 7.35 10.25 13.47
CA LEU A 758 7.39 10.87 12.14
C LEU A 758 6.75 12.26 12.20
N THR A 759 7.29 13.21 11.44
CA THR A 759 6.78 14.59 11.38
C THR A 759 6.75 15.21 9.99
N ASP A 760 5.83 16.17 9.81
CA ASP A 760 5.79 17.05 8.64
C ASP A 760 6.90 18.13 8.70
N ALA A 761 7.04 18.90 7.61
CA ALA A 761 7.95 20.05 7.49
C ALA A 761 7.93 21.02 8.70
N LYS A 762 6.80 21.12 9.41
CA LYS A 762 6.59 22.03 10.53
C LYS A 762 6.90 21.40 11.88
N GLY A 763 7.33 20.14 11.92
CA GLY A 763 7.61 19.38 13.13
C GLY A 763 6.37 18.80 13.81
N ARG A 764 5.22 18.77 13.12
CA ARG A 764 3.97 18.21 13.66
C ARG A 764 3.92 16.71 13.41
N GLN A 765 3.47 15.95 14.39
CA GLN A 765 3.28 14.50 14.33
C GLN A 765 2.43 14.10 13.11
N ILE A 766 2.87 13.07 12.37
CA ILE A 766 2.10 12.40 11.31
C ILE A 766 2.12 10.88 11.54
N PRO A 767 1.02 10.16 11.26
CA PRO A 767 0.97 8.71 11.46
C PRO A 767 1.76 7.93 10.40
N GLU A 768 1.91 8.52 9.21
CA GLU A 768 2.48 7.88 8.02
C GLU A 768 3.45 8.83 7.31
N GLY A 769 4.60 8.31 6.88
CA GLY A 769 5.59 9.04 6.11
C GLY A 769 5.18 9.19 4.64
N PRO A 770 5.31 10.39 4.03
CA PRO A 770 4.88 10.61 2.64
C PRO A 770 5.67 9.75 1.66
N ILE A 771 4.96 8.94 0.87
CA ILE A 771 5.52 7.96 -0.09
C ILE A 771 6.42 8.63 -1.16
N GLN A 772 6.31 9.95 -1.34
CA GLN A 772 7.15 10.72 -2.26
C GLN A 772 8.55 11.04 -1.69
N VAL A 773 8.81 10.70 -0.43
CA VAL A 773 10.04 11.00 0.32
C VAL A 773 10.70 9.73 0.85
N VAL A 774 9.91 8.78 1.38
CA VAL A 774 10.37 7.49 1.93
C VAL A 774 9.38 6.38 1.57
N SER A 775 9.84 5.14 1.39
CA SER A 775 8.95 4.00 1.11
C SER A 775 9.40 2.71 1.81
N ASP A 776 8.43 1.96 2.36
CA ASP A 776 8.67 0.68 3.00
C ASP A 776 8.71 -0.44 1.94
N ALA A 777 9.88 -0.64 1.33
CA ALA A 777 10.09 -1.70 0.33
C ALA A 777 9.88 -3.13 0.89
N ALA A 778 9.99 -3.31 2.22
CA ALA A 778 9.84 -4.59 2.91
C ALA A 778 8.39 -4.86 3.40
N LYS A 779 7.49 -3.89 3.19
CA LYS A 779 6.07 -3.91 3.55
C LYS A 779 5.81 -4.31 5.01
N SER A 780 6.57 -3.77 5.95
CA SER A 780 6.44 -4.12 7.36
C SER A 780 5.12 -3.66 8.01
N SER A 781 4.47 -2.65 7.42
CA SER A 781 3.07 -2.26 7.73
C SER A 781 2.01 -3.10 6.98
N GLY A 782 2.43 -4.03 6.11
CA GLY A 782 1.60 -4.66 5.08
C GLY A 782 1.46 -3.83 3.79
N SER A 783 2.01 -2.61 3.77
CA SER A 783 1.94 -1.69 2.62
C SER A 783 3.31 -1.08 2.32
N ASN A 784 3.45 -0.40 1.18
CA ASN A 784 4.68 0.36 0.86
C ASN A 784 4.81 1.67 1.67
N VAL A 785 3.88 1.98 2.58
CA VAL A 785 3.89 3.19 3.42
C VAL A 785 4.73 2.95 4.67
N VAL A 786 5.57 3.92 5.00
CA VAL A 786 6.32 3.96 6.26
C VAL A 786 5.36 4.40 7.36
N VAL A 787 4.86 3.47 8.15
CA VAL A 787 3.92 3.76 9.26
C VAL A 787 4.73 3.99 10.55
N ASN A 788 4.42 5.06 11.28
CA ASN A 788 5.09 5.42 12.53
C ASN A 788 5.04 4.24 13.52
N GLY A 789 6.11 4.05 14.30
CA GLY A 789 6.27 2.87 15.15
C GLY A 789 6.67 1.63 14.35
N ILE A 790 5.75 0.95 13.67
CA ILE A 790 5.98 -0.42 13.14
C ILE A 790 7.06 -0.48 12.06
N SER A 791 7.07 0.45 11.09
CA SER A 791 8.10 0.45 10.04
C SER A 791 9.46 0.86 10.61
N CYS A 792 9.47 1.82 11.53
CA CYS A 792 10.68 2.22 12.25
C CYS A 792 11.24 1.07 13.09
N MET A 793 10.41 0.27 13.79
CA MET A 793 10.82 -0.92 14.56
C MET A 793 11.42 -2.05 13.70
N PHE A 794 11.11 -2.08 12.41
CA PHE A 794 11.68 -3.00 11.42
C PHE A 794 13.00 -2.46 10.84
N CYS A 795 13.03 -1.20 10.38
CA CYS A 795 14.25 -0.55 9.89
C CYS A 795 15.34 -0.49 10.98
N HIS A 796 14.95 -0.10 12.19
CA HIS A 796 15.82 0.00 13.37
C HIS A 796 15.74 -1.24 14.28
N ARG A 797 15.52 -2.41 13.69
CA ARG A 797 15.41 -3.69 14.42
C ARG A 797 16.63 -4.04 15.28
N GLU A 798 17.80 -3.50 14.92
CA GLU A 798 19.11 -3.66 15.57
C GLU A 798 19.67 -2.28 16.07
N GLY A 799 18.81 -1.25 16.13
CA GLY A 799 19.18 0.11 16.53
C GLY A 799 19.48 1.04 15.34
N MET A 800 20.43 1.96 15.52
CA MET A 800 20.83 2.87 14.43
C MET A 800 21.50 2.12 13.28
N ILE A 801 21.09 2.47 12.06
CA ILE A 801 21.66 1.95 10.81
C ILE A 801 22.97 2.72 10.51
N ASP A 802 23.99 2.02 10.00
CA ASP A 802 25.25 2.66 9.60
C ASP A 802 25.08 3.52 8.33
N PHE A 803 25.69 4.71 8.32
CA PHE A 803 25.71 5.63 7.18
C PHE A 803 27.02 6.43 7.14
N GLU A 804 27.33 7.03 5.98
CA GLU A 804 28.55 7.84 5.78
C GLU A 804 28.21 9.27 5.37
N ASP A 805 28.92 10.24 5.94
CA ASP A 805 28.80 11.64 5.55
C ASP A 805 29.50 11.93 4.21
N GLN A 806 28.84 12.72 3.37
CA GLN A 806 29.34 13.18 2.07
C GLN A 806 29.62 14.70 2.03
N ILE A 807 29.19 15.46 3.04
CA ILE A 807 29.19 16.93 3.02
C ILE A 807 30.45 17.57 3.60
N ARG A 808 31.04 17.01 4.67
CA ARG A 808 32.23 17.56 5.39
C ARG A 808 33.40 17.88 4.46
N THR A 809 33.59 17.06 3.42
CA THR A 809 34.65 17.20 2.41
C THR A 809 34.13 17.68 1.05
N GLY A 810 32.85 17.52 0.75
CA GLY A 810 32.25 17.86 -0.54
C GLY A 810 31.64 19.27 -0.66
N THR A 811 31.34 19.95 0.45
CA THR A 811 30.59 21.22 0.44
C THR A 811 31.24 22.35 -0.38
N ALA A 812 30.42 23.17 -1.04
CA ALA A 812 30.86 24.35 -1.79
C ALA A 812 31.13 25.59 -0.91
N LEU A 813 30.90 25.50 0.41
CA LEU A 813 31.00 26.61 1.36
C LEU A 813 32.44 27.11 1.59
N LYS A 814 32.57 28.36 2.06
CA LYS A 814 33.86 29.05 2.29
C LYS A 814 33.80 29.94 3.54
N GLY A 815 34.96 30.22 4.12
CA GLY A 815 35.09 31.07 5.31
C GLY A 815 34.40 30.47 6.54
N GLU A 816 33.82 31.32 7.39
CA GLU A 816 33.16 30.93 8.64
C GLU A 816 32.08 29.86 8.46
N ALA A 817 31.38 29.84 7.32
CA ALA A 817 30.39 28.82 7.00
C ALA A 817 31.04 27.43 6.80
N LEU A 818 32.20 27.34 6.15
CA LEU A 818 32.95 26.09 5.98
C LEU A 818 33.48 25.56 7.32
N GLU A 819 33.99 26.45 8.18
CA GLU A 819 34.44 26.03 9.52
C GLU A 819 33.27 25.61 10.41
N LYS A 820 32.08 26.22 10.26
CA LYS A 820 30.86 25.75 10.93
C LYS A 820 30.42 24.37 10.41
N THR A 821 30.48 24.11 9.10
CA THR A 821 30.24 22.76 8.55
C THR A 821 31.21 21.75 9.14
N LYS A 822 32.51 22.06 9.20
CA LYS A 822 33.52 21.19 9.84
C LYS A 822 33.36 21.01 11.35
N GLN A 823 32.64 21.91 12.03
CA GLN A 823 32.32 21.77 13.45
C GLN A 823 31.13 20.80 13.67
N LEU A 824 30.10 20.88 12.82
CA LEU A 824 28.87 20.10 12.96
C LEU A 824 28.98 18.70 12.34
N PHE A 825 29.49 18.62 11.11
CA PHE A 825 29.64 17.36 10.38
C PHE A 825 30.93 16.68 10.83
N VAL A 826 30.85 15.80 11.82
CA VAL A 826 32.01 15.22 12.51
C VAL A 826 32.82 14.23 11.65
N PRO A 827 34.08 13.91 12.00
CA PRO A 827 34.84 12.84 11.34
C PRO A 827 34.13 11.49 11.31
N LYS A 828 34.37 10.67 10.28
CA LYS A 828 33.74 9.36 10.09
C LYS A 828 33.97 8.42 11.28
N ASP A 829 35.18 8.42 11.85
CA ASP A 829 35.54 7.64 13.03
C ASP A 829 34.82 8.10 14.31
N GLU A 830 34.52 9.39 14.42
CA GLU A 830 33.72 9.92 15.53
C GLU A 830 32.23 9.57 15.38
N MET A 831 31.66 9.72 14.18
CA MET A 831 30.27 9.33 13.90
C MET A 831 30.07 7.82 14.07
N GLN A 832 30.97 6.99 13.53
CA GLN A 832 30.89 5.52 13.68
C GLN A 832 30.98 5.09 15.15
N LYS A 833 31.79 5.79 15.97
CA LYS A 833 31.85 5.55 17.41
C LYS A 833 30.54 5.93 18.11
N ALA A 834 29.90 7.04 17.71
CA ALA A 834 28.61 7.44 18.25
C ALA A 834 27.49 6.42 17.89
N LEU A 835 27.42 6.03 16.61
CA LEU A 835 26.52 4.97 16.11
C LEU A 835 26.71 3.66 16.88
N ASN A 836 27.96 3.21 17.05
CA ASN A 836 28.26 1.97 17.78
C ASN A 836 27.83 2.04 19.25
N ASN A 837 28.13 3.12 19.97
CA ASN A 837 27.73 3.29 21.38
C ASN A 837 26.19 3.23 21.55
N ASP A 838 25.44 3.88 20.64
CA ASP A 838 23.98 3.94 20.72
C ASP A 838 23.33 2.61 20.27
N ARG A 839 23.93 1.91 19.29
CA ARG A 839 23.58 0.53 18.90
C ARG A 839 23.83 -0.46 20.02
N GLU A 840 24.99 -0.42 20.68
CA GLU A 840 25.32 -1.27 21.82
C GLU A 840 24.34 -1.08 22.98
N ARG A 841 23.95 0.18 23.28
CA ARG A 841 22.92 0.51 24.28
C ARG A 841 21.58 -0.15 23.94
N PHE A 842 21.11 0.01 22.71
CA PHE A 842 19.85 -0.57 22.25
C PHE A 842 19.88 -2.11 22.28
N MET A 843 20.94 -2.71 21.75
CA MET A 843 21.10 -4.17 21.70
C MET A 843 21.21 -4.77 23.11
N ALA A 844 21.85 -4.11 24.07
CA ALA A 844 21.88 -4.57 25.46
C ALA A 844 20.47 -4.63 26.09
N ALA A 845 19.65 -3.59 25.89
CA ALA A 845 18.26 -3.57 26.36
C ALA A 845 17.38 -4.61 25.63
N LEU A 846 17.57 -4.76 24.32
CA LEU A 846 16.85 -5.75 23.50
C LEU A 846 17.22 -7.18 23.89
N HIS A 847 18.50 -7.46 24.15
CA HIS A 847 18.98 -8.75 24.66
C HIS A 847 18.30 -9.09 26.00
N GLN A 848 18.25 -8.13 26.94
CA GLN A 848 17.55 -8.30 28.22
C GLN A 848 16.04 -8.58 28.03
N ALA A 849 15.39 -7.91 27.06
CA ALA A 849 13.97 -8.08 26.81
C ALA A 849 13.58 -9.43 26.20
N VAL A 850 14.43 -10.03 25.34
CA VAL A 850 14.00 -11.17 24.51
C VAL A 850 14.82 -12.45 24.61
N LEU A 851 16.11 -12.41 24.97
CA LEU A 851 16.91 -13.66 25.05
C LEU A 851 16.34 -14.68 26.04
N PRO A 852 15.75 -14.30 27.20
CA PRO A 852 15.07 -15.26 28.10
C PRO A 852 13.83 -15.95 27.51
N LEU A 853 13.37 -15.55 26.32
CA LEU A 853 12.22 -16.12 25.60
C LEU A 853 12.63 -16.87 24.32
N LEU A 854 13.93 -17.01 24.03
CA LEU A 854 14.46 -17.69 22.85
C LEU A 854 15.30 -18.91 23.25
N GLU A 855 15.11 -20.04 22.55
CA GLU A 855 15.83 -21.31 22.84
C GLU A 855 17.32 -21.28 22.49
N LYS A 856 17.75 -20.33 21.65
CA LYS A 856 19.15 -20.11 21.27
C LYS A 856 19.39 -18.61 21.12
N SER A 857 20.56 -18.16 21.56
CA SER A 857 21.12 -16.89 21.09
C SER A 857 21.45 -17.02 19.59
N PRO A 858 21.19 -15.98 18.77
CA PRO A 858 21.67 -15.97 17.39
C PRO A 858 23.19 -15.91 17.35
N GLU A 859 23.83 -16.84 16.62
CA GLU A 859 25.28 -16.89 16.46
C GLU A 859 25.77 -15.99 15.30
N ASP A 860 24.98 -15.90 14.20
CA ASP A 860 25.37 -15.15 12.98
C ASP A 860 24.55 -13.87 12.70
N SER A 861 23.25 -13.82 13.05
CA SER A 861 22.37 -12.70 12.67
C SER A 861 21.13 -12.60 13.57
N TRP A 862 20.74 -11.37 13.93
CA TRP A 862 19.64 -11.13 14.86
C TRP A 862 18.27 -11.43 14.22
N PRO A 863 17.39 -12.25 14.86
CA PRO A 863 16.10 -12.58 14.30
C PRO A 863 15.17 -11.37 14.30
N GLU A 864 14.55 -11.08 13.16
CA GLU A 864 13.39 -10.19 13.13
C GLU A 864 12.23 -10.86 13.92
N LEU A 865 11.55 -10.05 14.75
CA LEU A 865 10.52 -10.46 15.70
C LEU A 865 9.12 -9.88 15.38
N VAL A 866 9.03 -8.57 15.07
CA VAL A 866 7.76 -7.84 14.97
C VAL A 866 7.11 -8.06 13.60
N ASN A 867 7.90 -7.88 12.53
CA ASN A 867 7.48 -8.11 11.15
C ASN A 867 7.16 -9.60 10.94
N PHE A 868 7.90 -10.54 11.55
CA PHE A 868 7.57 -11.98 11.56
C PHE A 868 6.13 -12.26 12.01
N VAL A 869 5.68 -11.65 13.12
CA VAL A 869 4.29 -11.77 13.58
C VAL A 869 3.33 -11.00 12.68
N THR A 870 3.74 -9.83 12.17
CA THR A 870 2.92 -8.94 11.33
C THR A 870 2.57 -9.58 9.99
N ARG A 871 3.57 -10.12 9.27
CA ARG A 871 3.44 -10.85 8.01
C ARG A 871 2.49 -12.04 8.15
N ARG A 872 2.61 -12.80 9.24
CA ARG A 872 1.64 -13.85 9.59
C ARG A 872 0.24 -13.29 9.83
N TYR A 873 0.11 -12.25 10.66
CA TYR A 873 -1.20 -11.73 11.07
C TYR A 873 -1.98 -11.17 9.88
N LEU A 874 -1.35 -10.36 9.02
CA LEU A 874 -2.01 -9.65 7.92
C LEU A 874 -2.45 -10.54 6.74
N ARG A 875 -2.07 -11.82 6.71
CA ARG A 875 -2.37 -12.74 5.60
C ARG A 875 -3.87 -13.02 5.43
N ASP A 876 -4.27 -13.28 4.18
CA ASP A 876 -5.61 -13.76 3.83
C ASP A 876 -5.88 -15.16 4.39
N LEU A 877 -7.01 -15.30 5.10
CA LEU A 877 -7.38 -16.46 5.90
C LEU A 877 -7.95 -17.60 5.05
N THR A 878 -7.39 -18.80 5.27
CA THR A 878 -7.90 -20.07 4.74
C THR A 878 -9.01 -20.65 5.62
N LEU A 879 -9.63 -21.74 5.17
CA LEU A 879 -10.62 -22.47 5.97
C LEU A 879 -10.05 -23.03 7.29
N GLU A 880 -8.77 -23.40 7.29
CA GLU A 880 -8.05 -23.89 8.47
C GLU A 880 -7.74 -22.74 9.45
N ASP A 881 -7.38 -21.54 8.93
CA ASP A 881 -7.29 -20.33 9.76
C ASP A 881 -8.64 -20.01 10.42
N LEU A 882 -9.76 -20.04 9.68
CA LEU A 882 -11.09 -19.75 10.25
C LEU A 882 -11.49 -20.72 11.37
N ALA A 883 -11.18 -22.01 11.23
CA ALA A 883 -11.41 -23.01 12.27
C ALA A 883 -10.63 -22.68 13.55
N VAL A 884 -9.34 -22.33 13.43
CA VAL A 884 -8.46 -21.97 14.55
C VAL A 884 -8.87 -20.64 15.18
N GLU A 885 -9.20 -19.63 14.38
CA GLU A 885 -9.67 -18.32 14.85
C GLU A 885 -10.96 -18.47 15.69
N LEU A 886 -11.90 -19.31 15.25
CA LEU A 886 -13.18 -19.57 15.92
C LEU A 886 -13.11 -20.63 17.03
N GLY A 887 -11.92 -21.15 17.36
CA GLY A 887 -11.71 -22.08 18.47
C GLY A 887 -12.30 -23.47 18.26
N TYR A 888 -12.30 -23.99 17.03
CA TYR A 888 -12.56 -25.40 16.71
C TYR A 888 -11.27 -26.22 16.82
N GLU A 889 -11.38 -27.51 17.12
CA GLU A 889 -10.22 -28.40 17.30
C GLU A 889 -9.43 -28.55 16.00
N ASN A 890 -10.14 -28.65 14.88
CA ASN A 890 -9.58 -28.85 13.54
C ASN A 890 -10.57 -28.44 12.43
N VAL A 891 -10.06 -28.30 11.20
CA VAL A 891 -10.87 -27.89 10.04
C VAL A 891 -12.01 -28.87 9.70
N THR A 892 -11.86 -30.17 9.99
CA THR A 892 -12.90 -31.18 9.74
C THR A 892 -14.11 -31.00 10.67
N GLU A 893 -13.87 -30.69 11.95
CA GLU A 893 -14.93 -30.33 12.90
C GLU A 893 -15.69 -29.09 12.41
N PHE A 894 -14.96 -28.03 12.05
CA PHE A 894 -15.52 -26.79 11.52
C PHE A 894 -16.36 -27.03 10.25
N GLU A 895 -15.84 -27.80 9.28
CA GLU A 895 -16.57 -28.19 8.08
C GLU A 895 -17.89 -28.92 8.38
N ASN A 896 -17.88 -29.86 9.34
CA ASN A 896 -19.07 -30.61 9.73
C ASN A 896 -20.17 -29.72 10.34
N VAL A 897 -19.80 -28.59 10.97
CA VAL A 897 -20.77 -27.60 11.48
C VAL A 897 -21.32 -26.71 10.36
N ILE A 898 -20.45 -26.22 9.47
CA ILE A 898 -20.85 -25.21 8.47
C ILE A 898 -21.46 -25.82 7.19
N ARG A 899 -20.94 -26.93 6.65
CA ARG A 899 -21.41 -27.51 5.38
C ARG A 899 -22.91 -27.84 5.37
N PRO A 900 -23.53 -28.38 6.44
CA PRO A 900 -24.98 -28.57 6.49
C PRO A 900 -25.77 -27.25 6.58
N ARG A 901 -25.24 -26.23 7.27
CA ARG A 901 -25.90 -24.91 7.43
C ARG A 901 -25.91 -24.10 6.14
N MET A 902 -24.87 -24.21 5.30
CA MET A 902 -24.72 -23.43 4.06
C MET A 902 -25.88 -23.53 3.05
N GLN A 903 -26.79 -24.50 3.18
CA GLN A 903 -27.97 -24.61 2.31
C GLN A 903 -29.16 -23.73 2.75
N PHE A 904 -29.16 -23.26 4.00
CA PHE A 904 -30.31 -22.58 4.63
C PHE A 904 -29.93 -21.33 5.43
N ASP A 905 -28.65 -21.14 5.74
CA ASP A 905 -28.12 -20.08 6.60
C ASP A 905 -27.57 -18.91 5.76
N ALA A 906 -28.45 -17.95 5.48
CA ALA A 906 -28.12 -16.76 4.67
C ALA A 906 -27.11 -15.82 5.36
N ASP A 907 -26.98 -15.86 6.69
CA ASP A 907 -25.98 -15.06 7.40
C ASP A 907 -24.57 -15.61 7.18
N LEU A 908 -24.39 -16.94 7.19
CA LEU A 908 -23.09 -17.55 6.84
C LEU A 908 -22.69 -17.30 5.37
N GLU A 909 -23.66 -17.23 4.45
CA GLU A 909 -23.38 -16.81 3.07
C GLU A 909 -22.97 -15.32 3.01
N ARG A 910 -23.72 -14.42 3.67
CA ARG A 910 -23.40 -12.97 3.79
C ARG A 910 -22.04 -12.71 4.41
N LEU A 911 -21.62 -13.51 5.39
CA LEU A 911 -20.33 -13.41 6.05
C LEU A 911 -19.15 -13.91 5.20
N GLY A 912 -19.42 -14.57 4.06
CA GLY A 912 -18.39 -15.00 3.12
C GLY A 912 -17.79 -16.38 3.43
N VAL A 913 -18.52 -17.29 4.09
CA VAL A 913 -18.05 -18.67 4.33
C VAL A 913 -18.01 -19.48 3.02
N LYS A 914 -18.94 -19.22 2.09
CA LYS A 914 -19.14 -19.99 0.85
C LYS A 914 -17.93 -20.01 -0.09
N PRO A 915 -17.21 -18.90 -0.36
CA PRO A 915 -15.97 -18.94 -1.15
C PRO A 915 -14.86 -19.74 -0.46
N VAL A 916 -14.72 -19.63 0.87
CA VAL A 916 -13.63 -20.28 1.63
C VAL A 916 -13.80 -21.80 1.67
N LEU A 917 -15.05 -22.28 1.78
CA LEU A 917 -15.41 -23.71 1.64
C LEU A 917 -15.07 -24.32 0.26
N ASN A 918 -14.81 -23.46 -0.73
CA ASN A 918 -14.43 -23.82 -2.09
C ASN A 918 -12.95 -23.47 -2.39
N GLY A 919 -12.11 -23.27 -1.37
CA GLY A 919 -10.67 -22.98 -1.50
C GLY A 919 -10.31 -21.49 -1.63
N GLY A 920 -11.29 -20.59 -1.58
CA GLY A 920 -11.06 -19.15 -1.47
C GLY A 920 -10.51 -18.72 -0.10
N ARG A 921 -10.31 -17.41 0.08
CA ARG A 921 -9.81 -16.82 1.33
C ARG A 921 -10.62 -15.58 1.74
N ILE A 922 -10.54 -15.20 3.02
CA ILE A 922 -11.05 -13.91 3.53
C ILE A 922 -9.86 -12.99 3.86
N PRO A 923 -9.78 -11.77 3.29
CA PRO A 923 -8.74 -10.80 3.65
C PRO A 923 -8.79 -10.43 5.13
N ARG A 924 -7.63 -10.37 5.81
CA ARG A 924 -7.56 -10.07 7.25
C ARG A 924 -8.29 -8.77 7.61
N SER A 925 -8.10 -7.72 6.82
CA SER A 925 -8.76 -6.41 6.99
C SER A 925 -10.28 -6.48 7.02
N ILE A 926 -10.88 -7.47 6.35
CA ILE A 926 -12.33 -7.71 6.27
C ILE A 926 -12.82 -8.63 7.40
N TRP A 927 -11.93 -9.46 7.97
CA TRP A 927 -12.22 -10.33 9.11
C TRP A 927 -12.19 -9.58 10.44
N SER A 928 -11.15 -8.76 10.63
CA SER A 928 -10.92 -7.94 11.82
C SER A 928 -11.36 -6.49 11.66
N GLU A 929 -12.26 -6.21 10.70
CA GLU A 929 -12.81 -4.88 10.42
C GLU A 929 -13.56 -4.35 11.66
N ILE A 930 -13.22 -3.14 12.12
CA ILE A 930 -13.84 -2.50 13.31
C ILE A 930 -15.17 -1.83 12.93
N ASN A 931 -16.04 -2.58 12.26
CA ASN A 931 -17.48 -2.37 12.30
C ASN A 931 -18.01 -3.14 13.53
N ILE A 932 -19.08 -2.66 14.17
CA ILE A 932 -19.61 -3.29 15.39
C ILE A 932 -20.98 -3.93 15.12
N PRO A 933 -21.15 -5.26 15.31
CA PRO A 933 -20.12 -6.26 15.64
C PRO A 933 -19.19 -6.59 14.46
N THR A 934 -17.95 -6.99 14.75
CA THR A 934 -16.94 -7.33 13.72
C THR A 934 -17.32 -8.62 12.98
N ARG A 935 -16.73 -8.88 11.80
CA ARG A 935 -17.00 -10.13 11.06
C ARG A 935 -16.62 -11.38 11.87
N PHE A 936 -15.51 -11.32 12.61
CA PHE A 936 -15.15 -12.33 13.61
C PHE A 936 -16.23 -12.51 14.69
N GLN A 937 -16.64 -11.42 15.35
CA GLN A 937 -17.62 -11.46 16.44
C GLN A 937 -18.98 -12.01 15.97
N GLU A 938 -19.43 -11.56 14.81
CA GLU A 938 -20.68 -11.98 14.20
C GLU A 938 -20.63 -13.46 13.77
N MET A 939 -19.52 -13.94 13.19
CA MET A 939 -19.39 -15.36 12.87
C MET A 939 -19.29 -16.23 14.13
N SER A 940 -18.60 -15.77 15.17
CA SER A 940 -18.56 -16.44 16.48
C SER A 940 -19.95 -16.49 17.13
N ARG A 941 -20.73 -15.40 17.05
CA ARG A 941 -22.13 -15.35 17.51
C ARG A 941 -23.01 -16.37 16.78
N GLN A 942 -22.92 -16.43 15.46
CA GLN A 942 -23.76 -17.31 14.62
C GLN A 942 -23.39 -18.80 14.75
N LEU A 943 -22.11 -19.13 15.03
CA LEU A 943 -21.61 -20.51 15.07
C LEU A 943 -21.39 -21.10 16.47
N ARG A 944 -21.08 -20.26 17.48
CA ARG A 944 -20.76 -20.67 18.86
C ARG A 944 -21.71 -20.08 19.92
N GLY A 945 -22.68 -19.25 19.54
CA GLY A 945 -23.57 -18.55 20.48
C GLY A 945 -22.87 -17.45 21.30
N SER A 946 -21.63 -17.10 20.95
CA SER A 946 -20.83 -16.08 21.62
C SER A 946 -21.53 -14.72 21.66
N ILE A 947 -21.35 -13.99 22.76
CA ILE A 947 -21.84 -12.62 22.90
C ILE A 947 -20.70 -11.67 22.49
N PRO A 948 -20.85 -10.85 21.43
CA PRO A 948 -19.88 -9.81 21.10
C PRO A 948 -19.68 -8.84 22.26
N LEU A 949 -18.42 -8.51 22.57
CA LEU A 949 -18.06 -7.47 23.52
C LEU A 949 -17.62 -6.23 22.77
N THR A 950 -18.11 -5.08 23.22
CA THR A 950 -17.78 -3.77 22.64
C THR A 950 -17.42 -2.84 23.78
N VAL A 951 -16.35 -2.05 23.61
CA VAL A 951 -15.88 -1.09 24.59
C VAL A 951 -16.21 0.30 24.05
N PHE A 952 -17.21 0.93 24.68
CA PHE A 952 -17.73 2.27 24.40
C PHE A 952 -17.83 3.06 25.71
#